data_AF-A0A3Q2Y3J0-F1
#
_entry.id   AF-A0A3Q2Y3J0-F1
#
_cell.length_a   1.000
_cell.length_b   1.000
_cell.length_c   1.000
_cell.angle_alpha   90.00
_cell.angle_beta   90.00
_cell.angle_gamma   90.00
#
_symmetry.space_group_name_H-M   'P 1'
#
loop_
_entity.id
_entity.type
_entity.pdbx_description
1 polymer ?
#
loop_
_entity_poly.entity_id
_entity_poly.type
_entity_poly.pdbx_seq_one_letter_code
_entity_poly.pdbx_strand_id
1 'polypeptide(L)'
;MSSKGSGGGGTALSRRNYRLASDMDKPKSTIVNERLLSDYLRHIFPSANKPLAFQDLDAHLEMLLCEGETADDVEGRLGPQPVVLDHTGGFEGLLFVDDDLLGVIGHSNFSSIRATTCVYKKWAYEVLISSQGLMQIGWCTLNCRFNQEQEGVGDTPDSYAYDGNRVRKWNVVTTNYGKSWAAGDIVSCLIDLDDATIAFCNGQSLGTAFGDIKTGPGVAYFPAISLSFKESVAFNFGSRPLRYPYLPLQDPPAADLLKAHKLLGFVKNVLSTRIDEERVVDTDCSVWRLDGEATVLITLAHIFNHFAPLMCKVYLVEDVLMNFLLGILEGGGSVDEHPLIQQLLDLFWLLMEDYEVNECLKQLMMSLLRAYRFSPIIPDLGFQIHYLRLTTAILRHEKSRKYLLREGTFDVLRSVVFFYIKTPLRVKEAGLEELIPTTWWPTHFDKEGKDEREPKDESSDERLRRRAYERGCQRLKKRIEVEELQVQILRLLLNNKDKSTGEASRYIFLNKFRKFLQENASNRGTPTALCPPEYMLCFLHRLITAVRACWDESCKKSPGSVSAFVPPQLFYNGKVDYFDLQRLGGLLSHLKKTLKDLASKANIIIDPAEIQATSMDDLDEDDESGAAQRPAGASAGGAPARPGWLSSPTLGRANRFLSTAAVSLMTPRRPLGQPEKVKVRALAMEQRTEEDEGSHGNDGLLLGRPVDQSHQPVADKSLLEITDGIVMMYNLSVHQQLGKMVVVADDVHEYAAALKDTDEKIARCPPRRSDILEELHKSQKVFAEKLNHLSRRLAWINATIYSKEKMLDVYWLVRVCIGTIERADRTGSLFAFMPEFYLNVAMYAYNALKNYFSPASSMDQLPYEETLTQLAAILAKHFADPRIVGTIKDALMQALASYVCYPQSLRAVERIAEDRVAMMRNLLAPYEQRPWAQTNWILVRLWRGCGFGYRYTRLPHLLKTKPEDANLPSLQPEPCPSLLLQRHMARLLSADKDMAASFLNSVLNQLNWAFSEFIGMIQECATCFDLSVSLLRVLEMTVTLVPEIFLDWSRPSAELLLRRLAQLLNQVLNRVTAEKNLFDRVVNLRLPLESVDHYPILVAVTGILVRLLVDGDRHTCRAACVLLSDPCFQLHSIQHLLSSDYISVEEKLKVESMLAFLTRESQKAATSTQPASEDDLCPICYAHSISAVFQPCSHKSCACINQHLMNNKDCFFCKATITAVDDYCKP
;
A
#
# COMPACT_ATOMS: atom_id res chain seq x y z
N MET A 1 -41.27 -36.33 -37.11
CA MET A 1 -41.18 -35.16 -38.02
C MET A 1 -39.71 -34.83 -38.20
N SER A 2 -39.26 -34.69 -39.45
CA SER A 2 -37.84 -34.77 -39.82
C SER A 2 -36.99 -33.61 -39.31
N SER A 3 -35.72 -33.95 -39.08
CA SER A 3 -34.60 -33.08 -38.77
C SER A 3 -34.31 -32.03 -39.85
N LYS A 4 -33.90 -30.85 -39.43
CA LYS A 4 -33.07 -29.92 -40.21
C LYS A 4 -31.95 -29.42 -39.30
N GLY A 5 -30.73 -29.85 -39.61
CA GLY A 5 -29.51 -29.29 -39.02
C GLY A 5 -29.27 -27.89 -39.55
N SER A 6 -28.97 -26.96 -38.66
CA SER A 6 -28.46 -25.63 -39.00
C SER A 6 -26.96 -25.74 -39.25
N GLY A 7 -26.55 -25.53 -40.51
CA GLY A 7 -25.16 -25.46 -40.91
C GLY A 7 -24.42 -24.33 -40.21
N GLY A 8 -23.20 -24.61 -39.78
CA GLY A 8 -22.25 -23.61 -39.30
C GLY A 8 -21.83 -22.70 -40.46
N GLY A 9 -22.23 -21.44 -40.39
CA GLY A 9 -21.71 -20.38 -41.25
C GLY A 9 -20.33 -19.95 -40.77
N GLY A 10 -19.29 -20.66 -41.21
CA GLY A 10 -17.92 -20.15 -41.15
C GLY A 10 -17.71 -19.15 -42.29
N THR A 11 -17.67 -17.86 -42.00
CA THR A 11 -17.21 -16.84 -42.93
C THR A 11 -15.69 -17.02 -43.11
N ALA A 12 -15.28 -17.82 -44.09
CA ALA A 12 -13.89 -17.92 -44.51
C ALA A 12 -13.46 -16.57 -45.10
N LEU A 13 -12.65 -15.81 -44.36
CA LEU A 13 -12.00 -14.61 -44.86
C LEU A 13 -11.05 -15.00 -46.00
N SER A 14 -11.08 -14.26 -47.11
CA SER A 14 -10.24 -14.52 -48.28
C SER A 14 -8.77 -14.27 -47.95
N ARG A 15 -7.96 -15.33 -47.92
CA ARG A 15 -6.51 -15.32 -47.64
C ARG A 15 -5.72 -14.79 -48.85
N ARG A 16 -4.59 -14.11 -48.63
CA ARG A 16 -3.62 -13.79 -49.70
C ARG A 16 -3.06 -15.09 -50.28
N ASN A 17 -3.57 -15.51 -51.42
CA ASN A 17 -3.00 -16.62 -52.18
C ASN A 17 -1.73 -16.15 -52.87
N TYR A 18 -0.56 -16.59 -52.39
CA TYR A 18 0.74 -16.40 -53.06
C TYR A 18 0.91 -17.33 -54.27
N ARG A 19 -0.15 -17.59 -55.05
CA ARG A 19 -0.05 -18.36 -56.29
C ARG A 19 0.64 -17.49 -57.34
N LEU A 20 1.82 -17.91 -57.78
CA LEU A 20 2.52 -17.30 -58.91
C LEU A 20 1.59 -17.34 -60.14
N ALA A 21 1.27 -16.17 -60.70
CA ALA A 21 0.49 -16.08 -61.93
C ALA A 21 1.26 -16.75 -63.07
N SER A 22 0.58 -17.57 -63.87
CA SER A 22 1.15 -18.35 -64.96
C SER A 22 1.53 -17.54 -66.21
N ASP A 23 1.44 -16.21 -66.17
CA ASP A 23 1.72 -15.36 -67.33
C ASP A 23 3.24 -15.18 -67.49
N MET A 24 3.82 -16.13 -68.21
CA MET A 24 5.15 -16.06 -68.78
C MET A 24 5.18 -15.01 -69.89
N ASP A 25 5.48 -13.76 -69.54
CA ASP A 25 6.11 -12.85 -70.49
C ASP A 25 7.13 -11.91 -69.81
N LYS A 26 8.41 -12.32 -69.97
CA LYS A 26 9.70 -11.65 -69.66
C LYS A 26 10.19 -11.68 -68.21
N PRO A 27 11.31 -12.40 -67.92
CA PRO A 27 11.99 -12.31 -66.64
C PRO A 27 12.94 -11.12 -66.66
N LYS A 28 12.81 -10.21 -65.70
CA LYS A 28 13.92 -9.35 -65.30
C LYS A 28 14.14 -9.43 -63.80
N SER A 29 15.25 -10.11 -63.49
CA SER A 29 16.07 -10.09 -62.28
C SER A 29 15.61 -10.89 -61.05
N THR A 30 16.57 -11.62 -60.46
CA THR A 30 16.63 -12.20 -59.10
C THR A 30 16.12 -13.62 -58.78
N ILE A 31 15.70 -14.44 -59.75
CA ILE A 31 15.47 -15.88 -59.49
C ILE A 31 16.70 -16.68 -59.93
N VAL A 32 17.19 -17.54 -59.03
CA VAL A 32 18.36 -18.40 -59.20
C VAL A 32 18.08 -19.47 -60.28
N ASN A 33 19.10 -19.94 -61.00
CA ASN A 33 18.97 -20.98 -62.03
C ASN A 33 18.20 -22.22 -61.49
N GLU A 34 17.31 -22.81 -62.29
CA GLU A 34 16.40 -23.91 -61.92
C GLU A 34 17.10 -25.10 -61.25
N ARG A 35 18.32 -25.45 -61.69
CA ARG A 35 19.09 -26.53 -61.08
C ARG A 35 19.50 -26.19 -59.64
N LEU A 36 20.03 -24.99 -59.43
CA LEU A 36 20.48 -24.52 -58.11
C LEU A 36 19.27 -24.26 -57.19
N LEU A 37 18.13 -23.82 -57.74
CA LEU A 37 16.85 -23.74 -57.04
C LEU A 37 16.37 -25.12 -56.58
N SER A 38 16.40 -26.13 -57.46
CA SER A 38 16.01 -27.50 -57.10
C SER A 38 16.96 -28.10 -56.05
N ASP A 39 18.25 -27.81 -56.10
CA ASP A 39 19.23 -28.26 -55.11
C ASP A 39 18.98 -27.58 -53.75
N TYR A 40 18.68 -26.28 -53.75
CA TYR A 40 18.30 -25.52 -52.56
C TYR A 40 17.00 -26.05 -51.91
N LEU A 41 15.94 -26.25 -52.70
CA LEU A 41 14.66 -26.75 -52.18
C LEU A 41 14.79 -28.19 -51.63
N ARG A 42 15.60 -29.05 -52.25
CA ARG A 42 15.88 -30.40 -51.73
C ARG A 42 16.65 -30.40 -50.42
N HIS A 43 17.55 -29.43 -50.26
CA HIS A 43 18.31 -29.26 -49.03
C HIS A 43 17.39 -28.85 -47.88
N ILE A 44 16.40 -28.00 -48.14
CA ILE A 44 15.42 -27.55 -47.15
C ILE A 44 14.38 -28.61 -46.82
N PHE A 45 13.87 -29.31 -47.84
CA PHE A 45 12.82 -30.33 -47.75
C PHE A 45 13.41 -31.73 -48.07
N PRO A 46 14.08 -32.37 -47.10
CA PRO A 46 14.64 -33.70 -47.31
C PRO A 46 13.50 -34.70 -47.56
N SER A 47 13.51 -35.37 -48.73
CA SER A 47 12.67 -36.50 -49.21
C SER A 47 12.18 -36.37 -50.66
N ALA A 48 12.65 -35.37 -51.41
CA ALA A 48 12.23 -35.16 -52.81
C ALA A 48 13.01 -36.00 -53.85
N ASN A 49 12.38 -37.04 -54.41
CA ASN A 49 12.95 -37.90 -55.46
C ASN A 49 12.95 -37.27 -56.87
N LYS A 50 12.27 -36.13 -57.09
CA LYS A 50 12.16 -35.42 -58.38
C LYS A 50 12.70 -33.99 -58.28
N PRO A 51 13.05 -33.31 -59.39
CA PRO A 51 13.42 -31.89 -59.35
C PRO A 51 12.25 -31.09 -58.78
N LEU A 52 12.51 -30.19 -57.82
CA LEU A 52 11.47 -29.36 -57.21
C LEU A 52 11.54 -27.93 -57.76
N ALA A 53 10.37 -27.39 -58.10
CA ALA A 53 10.18 -25.99 -58.44
C ALA A 53 9.09 -25.38 -57.53
N PHE A 54 8.98 -24.06 -57.49
CA PHE A 54 7.98 -23.37 -56.65
C PHE A 54 6.52 -23.74 -56.97
N GLN A 55 6.22 -24.10 -58.22
CA GLN A 55 4.87 -24.50 -58.63
C GLN A 55 4.42 -25.81 -57.97
N ASP A 56 5.36 -26.73 -57.70
CA ASP A 56 5.09 -28.05 -57.12
C ASP A 56 5.28 -28.07 -55.59
N LEU A 57 5.80 -26.98 -55.01
CA LEU A 57 6.25 -26.94 -53.62
C LEU A 57 5.09 -27.07 -52.63
N ASP A 58 3.94 -26.44 -52.91
CA ASP A 58 2.76 -26.49 -52.03
C ASP A 58 2.21 -27.92 -51.92
N ALA A 59 2.07 -28.61 -53.05
CA ALA A 59 1.63 -30.02 -53.09
C ALA A 59 2.67 -30.96 -52.44
N HIS A 60 3.97 -30.65 -52.58
CA HIS A 60 5.01 -31.41 -51.89
C HIS A 60 4.97 -31.22 -50.38
N LEU A 61 4.74 -30.00 -49.90
CA LEU A 61 4.55 -29.71 -48.47
C LEU A 61 3.33 -30.44 -47.90
N GLU A 62 2.19 -30.42 -48.61
CA GLU A 62 1.00 -31.20 -48.18
C GLU A 62 1.34 -32.68 -48.02
N MET A 63 2.06 -33.28 -48.97
CA MET A 63 2.52 -34.67 -48.89
C MET A 63 3.40 -34.94 -47.67
N LEU A 64 4.36 -34.06 -47.36
CA LEU A 64 5.26 -34.19 -46.21
C LEU A 64 4.53 -34.01 -44.85
N LEU A 65 3.42 -33.27 -44.86
CA LEU A 65 2.59 -33.00 -43.69
C LEU A 65 1.43 -34.00 -43.51
N CYS A 66 1.15 -34.87 -44.50
CA CYS A 66 0.03 -35.81 -44.53
C CYS A 66 0.23 -37.12 -43.72
N GLU A 67 1.20 -37.18 -42.82
CA GLU A 67 1.42 -38.35 -41.96
C GLU A 67 0.88 -38.11 -40.55
N GLY A 68 -0.07 -38.96 -40.11
CA GLY A 68 -0.53 -39.04 -38.73
C GLY A 68 -1.96 -38.59 -38.49
N GLU A 69 -2.94 -39.33 -39.02
CA GLU A 69 -4.30 -39.36 -38.49
C GLU A 69 -4.55 -40.73 -37.86
N THR A 70 -4.47 -40.78 -36.53
CA THR A 70 -5.14 -41.81 -35.73
C THR A 70 -5.89 -41.07 -34.63
N ALA A 71 -7.13 -40.67 -34.92
CA ALA A 71 -8.09 -40.34 -33.88
C ALA A 71 -8.64 -41.66 -33.35
N ASP A 72 -7.86 -42.35 -32.52
CA ASP A 72 -8.41 -43.43 -31.72
C ASP A 72 -9.24 -42.78 -30.61
N ASP A 73 -10.48 -43.25 -30.42
CA ASP A 73 -11.28 -42.94 -29.25
C ASP A 73 -10.47 -43.35 -28.02
N VAL A 74 -10.01 -42.37 -27.24
CA VAL A 74 -9.14 -42.64 -26.09
C VAL A 74 -9.96 -43.31 -24.99
N GLU A 75 -9.79 -44.63 -24.89
CA GLU A 75 -10.47 -45.47 -23.92
C GLU A 75 -10.18 -44.99 -22.49
N GLY A 76 -11.23 -44.85 -21.66
CA GLY A 76 -11.07 -44.45 -20.25
C GLY A 76 -11.64 -43.09 -19.87
N ARG A 77 -12.30 -42.39 -20.79
CA ARG A 77 -12.87 -41.05 -20.61
C ARG A 77 -14.29 -40.96 -21.17
N LEU A 78 -15.16 -40.18 -20.51
CA LEU A 78 -16.52 -39.87 -20.97
C LEU A 78 -16.78 -38.37 -20.83
N GLY A 79 -17.27 -37.72 -21.89
CA GLY A 79 -17.58 -36.29 -21.91
C GLY A 79 -17.12 -35.58 -23.19
N PRO A 80 -17.33 -34.25 -23.31
CA PRO A 80 -16.89 -33.47 -24.47
C PRO A 80 -15.37 -33.46 -24.61
N GLN A 81 -14.86 -33.36 -25.85
CA GLN A 81 -13.42 -33.34 -26.16
C GLN A 81 -12.67 -32.14 -25.52
N PRO A 82 -13.19 -30.89 -25.54
CA PRO A 82 -12.70 -29.83 -24.67
C PRO A 82 -13.19 -30.07 -23.23
N VAL A 83 -12.26 -30.13 -22.27
CA VAL A 83 -12.61 -30.30 -20.85
C VAL A 83 -12.60 -28.94 -20.17
N VAL A 84 -13.72 -28.57 -19.56
CA VAL A 84 -13.91 -27.29 -18.85
C VAL A 84 -14.67 -27.49 -17.54
N LEU A 85 -14.80 -26.43 -16.73
CA LEU A 85 -15.65 -26.42 -15.55
C LEU A 85 -17.13 -26.30 -15.95
N ASP A 86 -17.98 -27.17 -15.40
CA ASP A 86 -19.42 -27.20 -15.69
C ASP A 86 -20.17 -26.14 -14.88
N HIS A 87 -20.29 -24.95 -15.48
CA HIS A 87 -21.04 -23.81 -14.95
C HIS A 87 -22.55 -23.87 -15.25
N THR A 88 -23.07 -24.96 -15.83
CA THR A 88 -24.49 -25.07 -16.22
C THR A 88 -25.31 -25.93 -15.28
N GLY A 89 -24.72 -27.01 -14.75
CA GLY A 89 -25.39 -27.90 -13.80
C GLY A 89 -24.45 -28.69 -12.88
N GLY A 90 -23.15 -28.42 -12.94
CA GLY A 90 -22.12 -29.12 -12.18
C GLY A 90 -21.55 -28.31 -11.01
N PHE A 91 -22.28 -27.33 -10.49
CA PHE A 91 -21.80 -26.46 -9.41
C PHE A 91 -22.89 -26.15 -8.38
N GLU A 92 -22.46 -25.72 -7.19
CA GLU A 92 -23.32 -25.23 -6.11
C GLU A 92 -22.65 -24.04 -5.41
N GLY A 93 -23.46 -23.08 -4.97
CA GLY A 93 -22.99 -21.81 -4.39
C GLY A 93 -22.62 -20.75 -5.42
N LEU A 94 -22.17 -19.59 -4.93
CA LEU A 94 -21.79 -18.45 -5.76
C LEU A 94 -20.32 -18.56 -6.17
N LEU A 95 -20.08 -18.69 -7.48
CA LEU A 95 -18.77 -18.82 -8.11
C LEU A 95 -18.63 -17.81 -9.25
N PHE A 96 -17.44 -17.25 -9.42
CA PHE A 96 -17.05 -16.57 -10.66
C PHE A 96 -16.14 -17.50 -11.46
N VAL A 97 -16.56 -17.83 -12.67
CA VAL A 97 -15.81 -18.68 -13.61
C VAL A 97 -15.32 -17.80 -14.76
N ASP A 98 -14.07 -17.99 -15.18
CA ASP A 98 -13.46 -17.23 -16.26
C ASP A 98 -14.09 -17.54 -17.64
N ASP A 99 -13.86 -16.67 -18.64
CA ASP A 99 -14.44 -16.82 -19.99
C ASP A 99 -13.97 -18.09 -20.71
N ASP A 100 -12.78 -18.61 -20.38
CA ASP A 100 -12.27 -19.89 -20.89
C ASP A 100 -12.79 -21.11 -20.12
N LEU A 101 -13.57 -20.90 -19.06
CA LEU A 101 -14.13 -21.91 -18.17
C LEU A 101 -13.08 -22.79 -17.48
N LEU A 102 -11.85 -22.29 -17.32
CA LEU A 102 -10.75 -23.00 -16.66
C LEU A 102 -10.37 -22.39 -15.31
N GLY A 103 -10.58 -21.09 -15.09
CA GLY A 103 -10.37 -20.45 -13.80
C GLY A 103 -11.65 -20.23 -13.02
N VAL A 104 -11.55 -20.30 -11.69
CA VAL A 104 -12.70 -20.20 -10.78
C VAL A 104 -12.34 -19.51 -9.46
N ILE A 105 -13.28 -18.69 -8.96
CA ILE A 105 -13.19 -17.94 -7.71
C ILE A 105 -14.43 -18.19 -6.85
N GLY A 106 -14.23 -18.53 -5.57
CA GLY A 106 -15.29 -18.66 -4.58
C GLY A 106 -15.87 -17.31 -4.15
N HIS A 107 -17.20 -17.17 -4.12
CA HIS A 107 -17.87 -15.96 -3.61
C HIS A 107 -18.97 -16.27 -2.56
N SER A 108 -19.07 -17.52 -2.12
CA SER A 108 -19.81 -17.92 -0.92
C SER A 108 -18.95 -18.78 0.00
N ASN A 109 -19.52 -19.17 1.15
CA ASN A 109 -18.85 -20.08 2.07
C ASN A 109 -18.86 -21.49 1.48
N PHE A 110 -17.75 -21.86 0.84
CA PHE A 110 -17.47 -23.22 0.37
C PHE A 110 -18.28 -23.67 -0.85
N SER A 111 -18.15 -22.92 -1.95
CA SER A 111 -18.78 -23.25 -3.24
C SER A 111 -18.05 -24.40 -3.95
N SER A 112 -18.79 -25.28 -4.62
CA SER A 112 -18.22 -26.47 -5.28
C SER A 112 -18.53 -26.49 -6.78
N ILE A 113 -17.60 -26.97 -7.58
CA ILE A 113 -17.77 -27.17 -9.04
C ILE A 113 -17.00 -28.39 -9.52
N ARG A 114 -17.55 -29.10 -10.51
CA ARG A 114 -16.89 -30.21 -11.20
C ARG A 114 -16.65 -29.91 -12.69
N ALA A 115 -15.76 -30.67 -13.31
CA ALA A 115 -15.51 -30.60 -14.74
C ALA A 115 -16.63 -31.27 -15.56
N THR A 116 -16.68 -30.98 -16.87
CA THR A 116 -17.64 -31.55 -17.82
C THR A 116 -17.40 -33.01 -18.18
N THR A 117 -16.22 -33.55 -17.82
CA THR A 117 -15.71 -34.84 -18.30
C THR A 117 -15.29 -35.70 -17.12
N CYS A 118 -15.64 -36.99 -17.16
CA CYS A 118 -15.21 -37.98 -16.18
C CYS A 118 -14.29 -39.05 -16.78
N VAL A 119 -13.62 -39.77 -15.90
CA VAL A 119 -12.65 -40.80 -16.22
C VAL A 119 -12.94 -42.11 -15.49
N TYR A 120 -12.59 -43.21 -16.15
CA TYR A 120 -12.70 -44.57 -15.61
C TYR A 120 -11.42 -45.43 -15.79
N LYS A 121 -10.30 -44.81 -16.21
CA LYS A 121 -8.93 -45.37 -16.24
C LYS A 121 -7.93 -44.45 -15.53
N LYS A 122 -6.64 -44.55 -15.84
CA LYS A 122 -5.55 -43.71 -15.32
C LYS A 122 -5.48 -42.34 -16.01
N TRP A 123 -5.62 -41.26 -15.25
CA TRP A 123 -5.61 -39.89 -15.77
C TRP A 123 -5.08 -38.88 -14.76
N ALA A 124 -4.71 -37.70 -15.27
CA ALA A 124 -4.21 -36.60 -14.46
C ALA A 124 -4.72 -35.25 -14.94
N TYR A 125 -4.93 -34.32 -14.01
CA TYR A 125 -5.08 -32.90 -14.31
C TYR A 125 -4.21 -32.06 -13.37
N GLU A 126 -3.93 -30.84 -13.79
CA GLU A 126 -3.17 -29.89 -12.97
C GLU A 126 -4.08 -28.76 -12.49
N VAL A 127 -3.90 -28.36 -11.24
CA VAL A 127 -4.52 -27.17 -10.68
C VAL A 127 -3.44 -26.21 -10.25
N LEU A 128 -3.50 -25.04 -10.86
CA LEU A 128 -2.68 -23.92 -10.49
C LEU A 128 -3.32 -23.16 -9.33
N ILE A 129 -2.66 -23.29 -8.18
CA ILE A 129 -3.08 -22.67 -6.93
C ILE A 129 -2.91 -21.17 -7.06
N SER A 130 -3.99 -20.42 -7.18
CA SER A 130 -3.88 -18.98 -7.22
C SER A 130 -3.79 -18.43 -5.81
N SER A 131 -4.67 -18.83 -4.88
CA SER A 131 -4.70 -18.42 -3.46
C SER A 131 -4.35 -19.55 -2.49
N GLN A 132 -4.04 -19.22 -1.23
CA GLN A 132 -3.52 -20.18 -0.24
C GLN A 132 -4.52 -20.58 0.84
N GLY A 133 -5.73 -20.06 0.80
CA GLY A 133 -6.71 -20.33 1.83
C GLY A 133 -7.41 -21.67 1.65
N LEU A 134 -8.59 -21.77 2.23
CA LEU A 134 -9.26 -23.04 2.48
C LEU A 134 -10.00 -23.53 1.23
N MET A 135 -9.44 -24.57 0.60
CA MET A 135 -9.93 -25.21 -0.61
C MET A 135 -9.76 -26.73 -0.48
N GLN A 136 -10.54 -27.49 -1.24
CA GLN A 136 -10.43 -28.94 -1.34
C GLN A 136 -10.44 -29.32 -2.82
N ILE A 137 -9.35 -29.90 -3.33
CA ILE A 137 -9.18 -30.26 -4.75
C ILE A 137 -9.12 -31.77 -4.87
N GLY A 138 -9.85 -32.36 -5.82
CA GLY A 138 -9.73 -33.79 -6.08
C GLY A 138 -10.77 -34.34 -7.03
N TRP A 139 -11.36 -35.47 -6.67
CA TRP A 139 -12.20 -36.27 -7.55
C TRP A 139 -13.55 -36.55 -6.90
N CYS A 140 -14.62 -36.53 -7.67
CA CYS A 140 -15.95 -36.93 -7.20
C CYS A 140 -16.68 -37.80 -8.24
N THR A 141 -17.53 -38.71 -7.79
CA THR A 141 -18.43 -39.43 -8.71
C THR A 141 -19.67 -38.60 -9.03
N LEU A 142 -20.50 -39.08 -9.96
CA LEU A 142 -21.78 -38.44 -10.29
C LEU A 142 -22.74 -38.39 -9.08
N ASN A 143 -22.59 -39.29 -8.12
CA ASN A 143 -23.45 -39.39 -6.94
C ASN A 143 -23.09 -38.36 -5.86
N CYS A 144 -21.93 -37.72 -5.94
CA CYS A 144 -21.56 -36.64 -5.05
C CYS A 144 -22.50 -35.44 -5.29
N ARG A 145 -23.31 -35.10 -4.30
CA ARG A 145 -24.20 -33.93 -4.31
C ARG A 145 -23.53 -32.80 -3.53
N PHE A 146 -23.41 -31.64 -4.14
CA PHE A 146 -22.92 -30.45 -3.46
C PHE A 146 -24.08 -29.77 -2.73
N ASN A 147 -23.81 -29.20 -1.55
CA ASN A 147 -24.80 -28.43 -0.79
C ASN A 147 -24.18 -27.15 -0.18
N GLN A 148 -25.00 -26.17 0.18
CA GLN A 148 -24.54 -24.90 0.78
C GLN A 148 -24.18 -25.02 2.27
N GLU A 149 -24.50 -26.14 2.91
CA GLU A 149 -24.43 -26.33 4.37
C GLU A 149 -23.34 -27.34 4.82
N GLN A 150 -22.25 -27.49 4.05
CA GLN A 150 -20.97 -28.19 4.38
C GLN A 150 -20.69 -29.54 3.68
N GLU A 151 -21.39 -29.91 2.61
CA GLU A 151 -20.97 -31.06 1.78
C GLU A 151 -20.27 -30.57 0.51
N GLY A 152 -18.95 -30.41 0.60
CA GLY A 152 -18.06 -30.16 -0.52
C GLY A 152 -17.32 -31.42 -0.99
N VAL A 153 -16.35 -31.21 -1.87
CA VAL A 153 -15.51 -32.28 -2.43
C VAL A 153 -14.60 -32.83 -1.33
N GLY A 154 -14.78 -34.11 -0.98
CA GLY A 154 -14.06 -34.78 0.09
C GLY A 154 -14.89 -34.96 1.37
N ASP A 155 -16.08 -34.36 1.45
CA ASP A 155 -16.98 -34.50 2.60
C ASP A 155 -17.97 -35.67 2.43
N THR A 156 -18.09 -36.22 1.21
CA THR A 156 -18.96 -37.37 0.90
C THR A 156 -18.15 -38.65 0.62
N PRO A 157 -18.74 -39.85 0.82
CA PRO A 157 -18.07 -41.13 0.48
C PRO A 157 -17.71 -41.24 -1.00
N ASP A 158 -18.47 -40.57 -1.87
CA ASP A 158 -18.31 -40.53 -3.32
C ASP A 158 -17.33 -39.44 -3.79
N SER A 159 -16.53 -38.87 -2.88
CA SER A 159 -15.58 -37.79 -3.17
C SER A 159 -14.29 -37.89 -2.38
N TYR A 160 -13.18 -37.50 -2.99
CA TYR A 160 -11.84 -37.58 -2.45
C TYR A 160 -11.12 -36.26 -2.71
N ALA A 161 -10.56 -35.63 -1.68
CA ALA A 161 -9.92 -34.33 -1.84
C ALA A 161 -8.64 -34.16 -1.03
N TYR A 162 -7.84 -33.21 -1.50
CA TYR A 162 -6.67 -32.70 -0.84
C TYR A 162 -6.86 -31.22 -0.47
N ASP A 163 -6.57 -30.88 0.78
CA ASP A 163 -6.55 -29.53 1.33
C ASP A 163 -5.12 -29.18 1.76
N GLY A 164 -4.42 -28.42 0.92
CA GLY A 164 -3.07 -27.95 1.20
C GLY A 164 -3.00 -26.75 2.13
N ASN A 165 -4.11 -26.12 2.54
CA ASN A 165 -4.04 -25.10 3.60
C ASN A 165 -3.98 -25.78 4.97
N ARG A 166 -4.77 -26.84 5.15
CA ARG A 166 -4.82 -27.65 6.38
C ARG A 166 -3.88 -28.85 6.37
N VAL A 167 -3.21 -29.12 5.25
CA VAL A 167 -2.25 -30.25 5.05
C VAL A 167 -2.91 -31.60 5.34
N ARG A 168 -4.07 -31.79 4.72
CA ARG A 168 -4.97 -32.91 5.00
C ARG A 168 -5.59 -33.48 3.74
N LYS A 169 -5.91 -34.77 3.76
CA LYS A 169 -6.77 -35.43 2.79
C LYS A 169 -8.17 -35.65 3.40
N TRP A 170 -9.19 -35.65 2.55
CA TRP A 170 -10.61 -35.67 2.91
C TRP A 170 -11.36 -36.75 2.11
N ASN A 171 -12.04 -37.64 2.82
CA ASN A 171 -13.09 -38.53 2.30
C ASN A 171 -14.01 -38.88 3.47
N VAL A 172 -15.05 -38.06 3.70
CA VAL A 172 -15.91 -38.03 4.91
C VAL A 172 -15.16 -37.63 6.19
N VAL A 173 -14.01 -38.25 6.44
CA VAL A 173 -13.09 -37.97 7.54
C VAL A 173 -11.80 -37.35 7.02
N THR A 174 -11.15 -36.58 7.89
CA THR A 174 -9.89 -35.91 7.56
C THR A 174 -8.68 -36.56 8.24
N THR A 175 -7.60 -36.72 7.49
CA THR A 175 -6.32 -37.26 7.98
C THR A 175 -5.16 -36.43 7.47
N ASN A 176 -4.05 -36.38 8.21
CA ASN A 176 -2.85 -35.64 7.80
C ASN A 176 -2.27 -36.25 6.52
N TYR A 177 -2.00 -35.41 5.52
CA TYR A 177 -1.43 -35.82 4.24
C TYR A 177 -0.87 -34.62 3.47
N GLY A 178 0.23 -34.84 2.75
CA GLY A 178 0.80 -33.83 1.85
C GLY A 178 1.60 -32.73 2.53
N LYS A 179 1.66 -31.56 1.88
CA LYS A 179 2.44 -30.40 2.32
C LYS A 179 1.66 -29.10 2.11
N SER A 180 1.85 -28.11 2.97
CA SER A 180 1.11 -26.85 2.81
C SER A 180 1.31 -26.25 1.41
N TRP A 181 0.27 -25.78 0.71
CA TRP A 181 0.38 -25.15 -0.62
C TRP A 181 0.69 -23.65 -0.55
N ALA A 182 1.20 -23.10 -1.65
CA ALA A 182 1.49 -21.69 -1.81
C ALA A 182 0.89 -21.18 -3.12
N ALA A 183 0.63 -19.87 -3.20
CA ALA A 183 0.18 -19.23 -4.42
C ALA A 183 1.24 -19.41 -5.51
N GLY A 184 0.82 -19.91 -6.67
CA GLY A 184 1.65 -20.28 -7.80
C GLY A 184 2.17 -21.72 -7.77
N ASP A 185 1.82 -22.53 -6.77
CA ASP A 185 2.05 -23.97 -6.82
C ASP A 185 1.16 -24.62 -7.90
N ILE A 186 1.67 -25.68 -8.53
CA ILE A 186 0.88 -26.52 -9.43
C ILE A 186 0.68 -27.86 -8.73
N VAL A 187 -0.57 -28.19 -8.43
CA VAL A 187 -0.96 -29.46 -7.84
C VAL A 187 -1.45 -30.38 -8.95
N SER A 188 -0.72 -31.44 -9.23
CA SER A 188 -1.18 -32.51 -10.13
C SER A 188 -2.02 -33.50 -9.34
N CYS A 189 -3.24 -33.75 -9.81
CA CYS A 189 -4.18 -34.69 -9.22
C CYS A 189 -4.21 -35.95 -10.07
N LEU A 190 -3.77 -37.08 -9.51
CA LEU A 190 -3.61 -38.35 -10.20
C LEU A 190 -4.69 -39.32 -9.73
N ILE A 191 -5.33 -40.00 -10.67
CA ILE A 191 -6.20 -41.13 -10.38
C ILE A 191 -5.76 -42.32 -11.22
N ASP A 192 -5.63 -43.48 -10.59
CA ASP A 192 -5.33 -44.75 -11.23
C ASP A 192 -6.42 -45.74 -10.83
N LEU A 193 -7.37 -45.96 -11.73
CA LEU A 193 -8.51 -46.85 -11.48
C LEU A 193 -8.17 -48.32 -11.73
N ASP A 194 -7.03 -48.61 -12.37
CA ASP A 194 -6.53 -49.96 -12.53
C ASP A 194 -5.94 -50.46 -11.19
N ASP A 195 -5.17 -49.59 -10.51
CA ASP A 195 -4.63 -49.85 -9.16
C ASP A 195 -5.56 -49.39 -8.02
N ALA A 196 -6.73 -48.82 -8.34
CA ALA A 196 -7.66 -48.22 -7.39
C ALA A 196 -6.98 -47.23 -6.39
N THR A 197 -6.17 -46.30 -6.91
CA THR A 197 -5.48 -45.29 -6.12
C THR A 197 -5.73 -43.86 -6.59
N ILE A 198 -5.63 -42.91 -5.64
CA ILE A 198 -5.54 -41.47 -5.89
C ILE A 198 -4.29 -40.93 -5.22
N ALA A 199 -3.54 -40.10 -5.93
CA ALA A 199 -2.34 -39.45 -5.43
C ALA A 199 -2.28 -37.98 -5.86
N PHE A 200 -1.53 -37.17 -5.13
CA PHE A 200 -1.31 -35.76 -5.44
C PHE A 200 0.19 -35.46 -5.52
N CYS A 201 0.56 -34.56 -6.43
CA CYS A 201 1.92 -34.05 -6.57
C CYS A 201 1.91 -32.53 -6.46
N ASN A 202 2.88 -31.95 -5.76
CA ASN A 202 3.09 -30.50 -5.72
C ASN A 202 4.58 -30.21 -5.81
N GLY A 203 5.14 -30.16 -7.03
CA GLY A 203 6.59 -30.16 -7.25
C GLY A 203 7.23 -31.54 -7.14
N GLN A 204 6.77 -32.32 -6.17
CA GLN A 204 7.20 -33.69 -5.86
C GLN A 204 5.97 -34.51 -5.49
N SER A 205 6.08 -35.84 -5.61
CA SER A 205 5.01 -36.76 -5.18
C SER A 205 4.76 -36.61 -3.67
N LEU A 206 3.49 -36.51 -3.29
CA LEU A 206 3.06 -36.50 -1.89
C LEU A 206 2.74 -37.91 -1.36
N GLY A 207 3.02 -38.95 -2.16
CA GLY A 207 2.65 -40.34 -1.89
C GLY A 207 1.18 -40.64 -2.21
N THR A 208 0.76 -41.89 -2.05
CA THR A 208 -0.63 -42.29 -2.27
C THR A 208 -1.55 -41.69 -1.22
N ALA A 209 -2.57 -40.93 -1.65
CA ALA A 209 -3.56 -40.33 -0.76
C ALA A 209 -4.64 -41.34 -0.38
N PHE A 210 -5.19 -42.04 -1.35
CA PHE A 210 -6.26 -43.01 -1.15
C PHE A 210 -5.93 -44.28 -1.91
N GLY A 211 -6.16 -45.42 -1.27
CA GLY A 211 -6.15 -46.75 -1.89
C GLY A 211 -7.52 -47.38 -1.75
N ASP A 212 -7.77 -48.46 -2.49
CA ASP A 212 -9.04 -49.19 -2.51
C ASP A 212 -10.24 -48.28 -2.82
N ILE A 213 -10.05 -47.30 -3.72
CA ILE A 213 -11.16 -46.43 -4.14
C ILE A 213 -12.21 -47.25 -4.90
N LYS A 214 -13.47 -46.78 -4.88
CA LYS A 214 -14.58 -47.49 -5.53
C LYS A 214 -14.34 -47.59 -7.04
N THR A 215 -14.32 -48.81 -7.57
CA THR A 215 -14.17 -49.13 -9.01
C THR A 215 -15.27 -50.09 -9.46
N GLY A 216 -15.47 -50.23 -10.78
CA GLY A 216 -16.42 -51.15 -11.39
C GLY A 216 -17.45 -50.48 -12.32
N PRO A 217 -18.36 -51.27 -12.92
CA PRO A 217 -19.34 -50.75 -13.89
C PRO A 217 -20.21 -49.63 -13.30
N GLY A 218 -20.34 -48.53 -14.04
CA GLY A 218 -21.13 -47.37 -13.62
C GLY A 218 -20.41 -46.41 -12.66
N VAL A 219 -19.12 -46.64 -12.37
CA VAL A 219 -18.31 -45.73 -11.54
C VAL A 219 -17.32 -44.97 -12.41
N ALA A 220 -17.46 -43.65 -12.43
CA ALA A 220 -16.54 -42.72 -13.10
C ALA A 220 -16.34 -41.48 -12.23
N TYR A 221 -15.16 -40.87 -12.35
CA TYR A 221 -14.74 -39.75 -11.51
C TYR A 221 -14.56 -38.47 -12.32
N PHE A 222 -15.10 -37.37 -11.81
CA PHE A 222 -14.92 -36.02 -12.33
C PHE A 222 -13.86 -35.29 -11.49
N PRO A 223 -12.95 -34.53 -12.11
CA PRO A 223 -12.23 -33.47 -11.41
C PRO A 223 -13.21 -32.51 -10.74
N ALA A 224 -12.98 -32.19 -9.48
CA ALA A 224 -13.83 -31.28 -8.73
C ALA A 224 -13.05 -30.48 -7.69
N ILE A 225 -13.61 -29.35 -7.30
CA ILE A 225 -13.06 -28.48 -6.27
C ILE A 225 -14.14 -27.87 -5.39
N SER A 226 -13.81 -27.59 -4.14
CA SER A 226 -14.56 -26.70 -3.24
C SER A 226 -13.69 -25.54 -2.76
N LEU A 227 -14.25 -24.34 -2.78
CA LEU A 227 -13.53 -23.07 -2.59
C LEU A 227 -14.23 -22.21 -1.55
N SER A 228 -13.49 -21.73 -0.54
CA SER A 228 -14.00 -20.70 0.37
C SER A 228 -14.11 -19.32 -0.30
N PHE A 229 -14.77 -18.40 0.40
CA PHE A 229 -14.91 -17.01 -0.04
C PHE A 229 -13.55 -16.39 -0.43
N LYS A 230 -13.48 -15.87 -1.66
CA LYS A 230 -12.33 -15.27 -2.35
C LYS A 230 -11.19 -16.22 -2.73
N GLU A 231 -11.30 -17.51 -2.46
CA GLU A 231 -10.27 -18.45 -2.90
C GLU A 231 -10.35 -18.71 -4.40
N SER A 232 -9.21 -18.93 -5.06
CA SER A 232 -9.10 -18.95 -6.52
C SER A 232 -8.07 -19.96 -7.02
N VAL A 233 -8.38 -20.60 -8.15
CA VAL A 233 -7.50 -21.53 -8.86
C VAL A 233 -7.72 -21.45 -10.37
N ALA A 234 -6.79 -22.02 -11.14
CA ALA A 234 -6.98 -22.28 -12.57
C ALA A 234 -6.65 -23.75 -12.90
N PHE A 235 -7.51 -24.41 -13.66
CA PHE A 235 -7.35 -25.79 -14.08
C PHE A 235 -6.60 -25.88 -15.41
N ASN A 236 -5.77 -26.90 -15.54
CA ASN A 236 -5.25 -27.37 -16.81
C ASN A 236 -5.58 -28.85 -16.97
N PHE A 237 -6.58 -29.14 -17.80
CA PHE A 237 -6.99 -30.49 -18.15
C PHE A 237 -6.21 -31.06 -19.35
N GLY A 238 -5.30 -30.29 -19.96
CA GLY A 238 -4.59 -30.65 -21.20
C GLY A 238 -4.81 -29.69 -22.38
N SER A 239 -5.58 -28.61 -22.18
CA SER A 239 -5.72 -27.53 -23.16
C SER A 239 -4.40 -26.78 -23.44
N ARG A 240 -3.43 -26.94 -22.54
CA ARG A 240 -2.05 -26.49 -22.63
C ARG A 240 -1.11 -27.60 -22.13
N PRO A 241 0.18 -27.57 -22.50
CA PRO A 241 1.15 -28.56 -22.01
C PRO A 241 1.11 -28.67 -20.48
N LEU A 242 1.01 -29.89 -19.96
CA LEU A 242 1.15 -30.14 -18.52
C LEU A 242 2.59 -29.88 -18.10
N ARG A 243 2.78 -29.37 -16.88
CA ARG A 243 4.10 -29.14 -16.28
C ARG A 243 4.82 -30.47 -16.04
N TYR A 244 4.08 -31.49 -15.62
CA TYR A 244 4.61 -32.83 -15.30
C TYR A 244 4.15 -33.87 -16.33
N PRO A 245 4.97 -34.90 -16.61
CA PRO A 245 4.73 -35.85 -17.70
C PRO A 245 3.68 -36.91 -17.32
N TYR A 246 2.44 -36.48 -17.12
CA TYR A 246 1.28 -37.33 -16.86
C TYR A 246 0.30 -37.30 -18.04
N LEU A 247 -0.62 -38.26 -18.10
CA LEU A 247 -1.65 -38.32 -19.14
C LEU A 247 -2.77 -37.30 -18.83
N PRO A 248 -2.92 -36.21 -19.62
CA PRO A 248 -3.96 -35.20 -19.41
C PRO A 248 -5.35 -35.71 -19.79
N LEU A 249 -6.42 -35.17 -19.20
CA LEU A 249 -7.80 -35.49 -19.59
C LEU A 249 -8.17 -35.04 -21.01
N GLN A 250 -7.46 -34.05 -21.54
CA GLN A 250 -7.59 -33.55 -22.91
C GLN A 250 -6.29 -33.84 -23.67
N ASP A 251 -6.38 -34.61 -24.74
CA ASP A 251 -5.22 -35.03 -25.49
C ASP A 251 -4.51 -33.85 -26.17
N PRO A 252 -3.16 -33.86 -26.20
CA PRO A 252 -2.39 -32.93 -27.01
C PRO A 252 -2.80 -33.04 -28.49
N PRO A 253 -2.80 -31.94 -29.26
CA PRO A 253 -3.10 -31.96 -30.68
C PRO A 253 -1.92 -32.56 -31.48
N ALA A 254 -1.72 -33.88 -31.39
CA ALA A 254 -0.53 -34.59 -31.86
C ALA A 254 -0.23 -34.38 -33.36
N ALA A 255 -1.26 -34.44 -34.21
CA ALA A 255 -1.11 -34.20 -35.65
C ALA A 255 -0.64 -32.76 -35.94
N ASP A 256 -1.22 -31.77 -35.27
CA ASP A 256 -0.81 -30.37 -35.43
C ASP A 256 0.58 -30.11 -34.85
N LEU A 257 0.94 -30.75 -33.73
CA LEU A 257 2.27 -30.69 -33.14
C LEU A 257 3.32 -31.23 -34.11
N LEU A 258 3.09 -32.39 -34.72
CA LEU A 258 4.01 -32.97 -35.69
C LEU A 258 4.20 -32.04 -36.90
N LYS A 259 3.09 -31.49 -37.43
CA LYS A 259 3.12 -30.51 -38.52
C LYS A 259 3.91 -29.26 -38.14
N ALA A 260 3.64 -28.68 -36.96
CA ALA A 260 4.31 -27.48 -36.47
C ALA A 260 5.83 -27.69 -36.29
N HIS A 261 6.25 -28.83 -35.73
CA HIS A 261 7.67 -29.17 -35.57
C HIS A 261 8.37 -29.40 -36.92
N LYS A 262 7.73 -30.11 -37.87
CA LYS A 262 8.25 -30.29 -39.23
C LYS A 262 8.44 -28.93 -39.94
N LEU A 263 7.41 -28.07 -39.92
CA LEU A 263 7.44 -26.73 -40.52
C LEU A 263 8.52 -25.84 -39.89
N LEU A 264 8.63 -25.83 -38.56
CA LEU A 264 9.67 -25.08 -37.86
C LEU A 264 11.07 -25.60 -38.20
N GLY A 265 11.22 -26.93 -38.38
CA GLY A 265 12.44 -27.54 -38.90
C GLY A 265 12.80 -27.01 -40.29
N PHE A 266 11.81 -26.90 -41.20
CA PHE A 266 12.04 -26.31 -42.52
C PHE A 266 12.42 -24.83 -42.45
N VAL A 267 11.79 -24.04 -41.56
CA VAL A 267 12.21 -22.66 -41.31
C VAL A 267 13.67 -22.63 -40.84
N LYS A 268 14.06 -23.49 -39.89
CA LYS A 268 15.45 -23.57 -39.41
C LYS A 268 16.43 -23.93 -40.53
N ASN A 269 16.06 -24.85 -41.43
CA ASN A 269 16.87 -25.20 -42.59
C ASN A 269 17.03 -23.98 -43.50
N VAL A 270 15.95 -23.26 -43.84
CA VAL A 270 16.03 -22.02 -44.64
C VAL A 270 16.98 -21.00 -44.00
N LEU A 271 16.90 -20.80 -42.69
CA LEU A 271 17.75 -19.86 -41.96
C LEU A 271 19.22 -20.32 -41.88
N SER A 272 19.48 -21.62 -42.00
CA SER A 272 20.83 -22.19 -42.01
C SER A 272 21.43 -22.23 -43.41
N THR A 273 20.66 -21.98 -44.47
CA THR A 273 21.10 -22.25 -45.84
C THR A 273 21.20 -20.97 -46.67
N ARG A 274 22.36 -20.75 -47.29
CA ARG A 274 22.63 -19.64 -48.20
C ARG A 274 22.95 -20.14 -49.60
N ILE A 275 22.54 -19.36 -50.61
CA ILE A 275 22.91 -19.60 -52.01
C ILE A 275 24.11 -18.70 -52.33
N ASP A 276 25.28 -19.29 -52.55
CA ASP A 276 26.46 -18.60 -53.07
C ASP A 276 26.61 -18.90 -54.58
N GLU A 277 27.35 -18.08 -55.31
CA GLU A 277 27.35 -17.89 -56.79
C GLU A 277 27.19 -19.15 -57.67
N GLU A 278 27.50 -20.36 -57.18
CA GLU A 278 27.15 -21.64 -57.83
C GLU A 278 26.77 -22.81 -56.88
N ARG A 279 26.63 -22.62 -55.55
CA ARG A 279 26.43 -23.72 -54.58
C ARG A 279 25.54 -23.35 -53.40
N VAL A 280 24.86 -24.35 -52.85
CA VAL A 280 24.13 -24.27 -51.58
C VAL A 280 25.11 -24.51 -50.44
N VAL A 281 25.18 -23.58 -49.49
CA VAL A 281 26.13 -23.62 -48.37
C VAL A 281 25.37 -23.52 -47.04
N ASP A 282 25.76 -24.36 -46.08
CA ASP A 282 25.27 -24.27 -44.72
C ASP A 282 26.04 -23.22 -43.91
N THR A 283 25.29 -22.44 -43.17
CA THR A 283 25.73 -21.33 -42.33
C THR A 283 25.01 -21.42 -40.98
N ASP A 284 25.60 -20.82 -39.95
CA ASP A 284 24.93 -20.74 -38.66
C ASP A 284 23.74 -19.77 -38.73
N CYS A 285 22.55 -20.22 -38.30
CA CYS A 285 21.33 -19.40 -38.19
C CYS A 285 21.56 -18.08 -37.45
N SER A 286 22.52 -18.04 -36.51
CA SER A 286 22.82 -16.84 -35.72
C SER A 286 23.30 -15.66 -36.58
N VAL A 287 23.88 -15.93 -37.76
CA VAL A 287 24.43 -14.94 -38.68
C VAL A 287 23.43 -14.55 -39.78
N TRP A 288 22.28 -15.22 -39.84
CA TRP A 288 21.27 -15.01 -40.87
C TRP A 288 20.79 -13.54 -40.90
N ARG A 289 20.50 -13.06 -42.12
CA ARG A 289 19.97 -11.72 -42.37
C ARG A 289 18.88 -11.77 -43.45
N LEU A 290 17.84 -10.97 -43.23
CA LEU A 290 16.79 -10.76 -44.22
C LEU A 290 17.31 -9.83 -45.33
N ASP A 291 17.93 -10.40 -46.36
CA ASP A 291 18.54 -9.64 -47.46
C ASP A 291 17.60 -9.44 -48.67
N GLY A 292 16.32 -9.82 -48.53
CA GLY A 292 15.30 -9.62 -49.57
C GLY A 292 15.43 -10.55 -50.78
N GLU A 293 16.20 -11.64 -50.68
CA GLU A 293 16.35 -12.62 -51.75
C GLU A 293 15.00 -13.27 -52.09
N ALA A 294 14.56 -13.11 -53.35
CA ALA A 294 13.25 -13.57 -53.81
C ALA A 294 13.07 -15.10 -53.60
N THR A 295 14.11 -15.89 -53.86
CA THR A 295 14.09 -17.35 -53.65
C THR A 295 13.80 -17.73 -52.19
N VAL A 296 14.48 -17.09 -51.24
CA VAL A 296 14.30 -17.33 -49.80
C VAL A 296 12.90 -16.89 -49.36
N LEU A 297 12.47 -15.70 -49.77
CA LEU A 297 11.15 -15.15 -49.41
C LEU A 297 9.99 -15.99 -49.95
N ILE A 298 10.07 -16.45 -51.20
CA ILE A 298 9.03 -17.32 -51.79
C ILE A 298 9.00 -18.67 -51.08
N THR A 299 10.16 -19.25 -50.78
CA THR A 299 10.23 -20.51 -50.01
C THR A 299 9.60 -20.37 -48.63
N LEU A 300 9.93 -19.30 -47.91
CA LEU A 300 9.33 -18.98 -46.62
C LEU A 300 7.82 -18.74 -46.74
N ALA A 301 7.34 -18.04 -47.78
CA ALA A 301 5.91 -17.81 -47.97
C ALA A 301 5.11 -19.12 -48.07
N HIS A 302 5.62 -20.13 -48.78
CA HIS A 302 5.00 -21.46 -48.84
C HIS A 302 4.97 -22.15 -47.47
N ILE A 303 6.05 -22.09 -46.70
CA ILE A 303 6.10 -22.65 -45.34
C ILE A 303 5.11 -21.91 -44.42
N PHE A 304 5.08 -20.58 -44.47
CA PHE A 304 4.20 -19.74 -43.64
C PHE A 304 2.72 -19.92 -43.97
N ASN A 305 2.37 -20.27 -45.21
CA ASN A 305 0.98 -20.59 -45.58
C ASN A 305 0.43 -21.76 -44.73
N HIS A 306 1.26 -22.75 -44.40
CA HIS A 306 0.89 -23.88 -43.53
C HIS A 306 1.18 -23.62 -42.05
N PHE A 307 2.19 -22.81 -41.73
CA PHE A 307 2.62 -22.53 -40.35
C PHE A 307 1.74 -21.49 -39.64
N ALA A 308 1.33 -20.42 -40.33
CA ALA A 308 0.59 -19.30 -39.72
C ALA A 308 -0.73 -19.70 -39.04
N PRO A 309 -1.58 -20.57 -39.63
CA PRO A 309 -2.83 -21.01 -38.99
C PRO A 309 -2.58 -21.84 -37.72
N LEU A 310 -1.46 -22.58 -37.66
CA LEU A 310 -1.07 -23.33 -36.47
C LEU A 310 -0.64 -22.40 -35.34
N MET A 311 0.00 -21.27 -35.65
CA MET A 311 0.44 -20.26 -34.67
C MET A 311 -0.72 -19.45 -34.05
N CYS A 312 -1.96 -19.73 -34.43
CA CYS A 312 -3.15 -19.21 -33.72
C CYS A 312 -3.62 -20.13 -32.58
N LYS A 313 -3.09 -21.36 -32.48
CA LYS A 313 -3.47 -22.34 -31.44
C LYS A 313 -2.57 -22.21 -30.21
N VAL A 314 -3.17 -21.94 -29.05
CA VAL A 314 -2.47 -21.69 -27.77
C VAL A 314 -1.46 -22.78 -27.41
N TYR A 315 -1.85 -24.05 -27.55
CA TYR A 315 -0.98 -25.20 -27.25
C TYR A 315 0.30 -25.17 -28.09
N LEU A 316 0.19 -24.91 -29.40
CA LEU A 316 1.33 -24.89 -30.32
C LEU A 316 2.21 -23.67 -30.10
N VAL A 317 1.64 -22.52 -29.75
CA VAL A 317 2.42 -21.32 -29.42
C VAL A 317 3.26 -21.56 -28.16
N GLU A 318 2.70 -22.19 -27.13
CA GLU A 318 3.39 -22.47 -25.87
C GLU A 318 4.44 -23.59 -26.00
N ASP A 319 4.12 -24.68 -26.70
CA ASP A 319 5.00 -25.85 -26.82
C ASP A 319 6.06 -25.72 -27.92
N VAL A 320 5.73 -25.09 -29.05
CA VAL A 320 6.61 -25.03 -30.24
C VAL A 320 7.28 -23.67 -30.37
N LEU A 321 6.50 -22.60 -30.55
CA LEU A 321 7.04 -21.28 -30.86
C LEU A 321 7.82 -20.67 -29.69
N MET A 322 7.24 -20.69 -28.48
CA MET A 322 7.88 -20.13 -27.29
C MET A 322 9.19 -20.86 -27.00
N ASN A 323 9.20 -22.19 -27.00
CA ASN A 323 10.41 -22.99 -26.76
C ASN A 323 11.47 -22.77 -27.84
N PHE A 324 11.09 -22.61 -29.11
CA PHE A 324 12.02 -22.26 -30.18
C PHE A 324 12.68 -20.90 -29.95
N LEU A 325 11.89 -19.86 -29.64
CA LEU A 325 12.40 -18.52 -29.40
C LEU A 325 13.26 -18.44 -28.13
N LEU A 326 12.91 -19.22 -27.11
CA LEU A 326 13.71 -19.38 -25.88
C LEU A 326 15.04 -20.09 -26.18
N GLY A 327 15.03 -21.13 -27.01
CA GLY A 327 16.22 -21.84 -27.47
C GLY A 327 17.24 -20.95 -28.20
N ILE A 328 16.77 -19.93 -28.93
CA ILE A 328 17.66 -18.93 -29.56
C ILE A 328 18.45 -18.12 -28.51
N LEU A 329 17.90 -17.97 -27.31
CA LEU A 329 18.47 -17.18 -26.20
C LEU A 329 19.29 -18.01 -25.20
N GLU A 330 19.35 -19.35 -25.35
CA GLU A 330 20.04 -20.26 -24.41
C GLU A 330 21.57 -20.08 -24.39
N GLY A 331 22.17 -19.51 -25.44
CA GLY A 331 23.60 -19.24 -25.54
C GLY A 331 24.14 -18.18 -24.55
N GLY A 332 23.26 -17.47 -23.84
CA GLY A 332 23.63 -16.32 -23.01
C GLY A 332 24.03 -15.11 -23.85
N GLY A 333 23.98 -13.92 -23.26
CA GLY A 333 24.25 -12.66 -23.96
C GLY A 333 23.19 -11.58 -23.74
N SER A 334 23.49 -10.37 -24.20
CA SER A 334 22.47 -9.31 -24.30
C SER A 334 21.47 -9.66 -25.40
N VAL A 335 20.23 -9.20 -25.27
CA VAL A 335 19.24 -9.28 -26.37
C VAL A 335 19.75 -8.59 -27.65
N ASP A 336 20.68 -7.63 -27.52
CA ASP A 336 21.40 -6.99 -28.64
C ASP A 336 22.20 -7.98 -29.51
N GLU A 337 22.62 -9.10 -28.94
CA GLU A 337 23.50 -10.08 -29.59
C GLU A 337 22.71 -11.13 -30.41
N HIS A 338 21.37 -11.08 -30.37
CA HIS A 338 20.48 -12.02 -31.05
C HIS A 338 19.54 -11.32 -32.06
N PRO A 339 20.03 -10.86 -33.23
CA PRO A 339 19.21 -10.17 -34.22
C PRO A 339 18.15 -11.08 -34.85
N LEU A 340 18.32 -12.39 -34.80
CA LEU A 340 17.45 -13.38 -35.42
C LEU A 340 15.98 -13.24 -34.97
N ILE A 341 15.73 -12.96 -33.69
CA ILE A 341 14.35 -12.77 -33.20
C ILE A 341 13.69 -11.55 -33.86
N GLN A 342 14.44 -10.46 -34.07
CA GLN A 342 13.89 -9.27 -34.75
C GLN A 342 13.51 -9.61 -36.19
N GLN A 343 14.38 -10.31 -36.90
CA GLN A 343 14.16 -10.67 -38.29
C GLN A 343 13.03 -11.70 -38.46
N LEU A 344 12.88 -12.64 -37.52
CA LEU A 344 11.74 -13.56 -37.48
C LEU A 344 10.42 -12.81 -37.28
N LEU A 345 10.40 -11.77 -36.42
CA LEU A 345 9.22 -10.93 -36.26
C LEU A 345 8.94 -10.11 -37.52
N ASP A 346 9.98 -9.59 -38.20
CA ASP A 346 9.82 -8.94 -39.51
C ASP A 346 9.17 -9.89 -40.53
N LEU A 347 9.59 -11.16 -40.56
CA LEU A 347 8.99 -12.20 -41.40
C LEU A 347 7.52 -12.47 -41.02
N PHE A 348 7.18 -12.53 -39.72
CA PHE A 348 5.81 -12.74 -39.28
C PHE A 348 4.90 -11.61 -39.81
N TRP A 349 5.32 -10.36 -39.64
CA TRP A 349 4.59 -9.19 -40.16
C TRP A 349 4.60 -9.07 -41.68
N LEU A 350 5.48 -9.78 -42.39
CA LEU A 350 5.58 -9.77 -43.85
C LEU A 350 4.73 -10.88 -44.50
N LEU A 351 4.73 -12.07 -43.91
CA LEU A 351 4.22 -13.31 -44.55
C LEU A 351 2.91 -13.84 -43.95
N MET A 352 2.54 -13.42 -42.73
CA MET A 352 1.27 -13.81 -42.10
C MET A 352 0.22 -12.72 -42.31
N GLU A 353 -1.05 -13.09 -42.23
CA GLU A 353 -2.15 -12.12 -42.21
C GLU A 353 -2.20 -11.37 -40.88
N ASP A 354 -2.73 -10.14 -40.88
CA ASP A 354 -2.78 -9.30 -39.68
C ASP A 354 -3.43 -10.04 -38.50
N TYR A 355 -4.58 -10.70 -38.70
CA TYR A 355 -5.26 -11.45 -37.63
C TYR A 355 -4.45 -12.64 -37.08
N GLU A 356 -3.59 -13.25 -37.90
CA GLU A 356 -2.75 -14.40 -37.53
C GLU A 356 -1.59 -13.93 -36.65
N VAL A 357 -0.88 -12.86 -37.06
CA VAL A 357 0.18 -12.25 -36.24
C VAL A 357 -0.40 -11.75 -34.92
N ASN A 358 -1.59 -11.16 -34.99
CA ASN A 358 -2.29 -10.59 -33.87
C ASN A 358 -2.58 -11.63 -32.78
N GLU A 359 -3.15 -12.79 -33.17
CA GLU A 359 -3.45 -13.86 -32.23
C GLU A 359 -2.18 -14.59 -31.78
N CYS A 360 -1.20 -14.80 -32.67
CA CYS A 360 0.10 -15.39 -32.33
C CYS A 360 0.84 -14.58 -31.24
N LEU A 361 1.02 -13.26 -31.45
CA LEU A 361 1.70 -12.39 -30.49
C LEU A 361 0.94 -12.29 -29.17
N LYS A 362 -0.40 -12.26 -29.22
CA LYS A 362 -1.26 -12.28 -28.04
C LYS A 362 -1.04 -13.54 -27.21
N GLN A 363 -1.11 -14.72 -27.83
CA GLN A 363 -0.94 -15.99 -27.14
C GLN A 363 0.49 -16.15 -26.60
N LEU A 364 1.50 -15.76 -27.39
CA LEU A 364 2.90 -15.79 -26.97
C LEU A 364 3.13 -14.93 -25.72
N MET A 365 2.60 -13.70 -25.70
CA MET A 365 2.74 -12.80 -24.56
C MET A 365 2.01 -13.32 -23.32
N MET A 366 0.79 -13.85 -23.47
CA MET A 366 0.03 -14.43 -22.37
C MET A 366 0.68 -15.70 -21.80
N SER A 367 1.29 -16.52 -22.66
CA SER A 367 2.06 -17.70 -22.25
C SER A 367 3.35 -17.30 -21.52
N LEU A 368 4.07 -16.27 -21.99
CA LEU A 368 5.24 -15.74 -21.28
C LEU A 368 4.90 -15.17 -19.92
N LEU A 369 3.80 -14.43 -19.82
CA LEU A 369 3.34 -13.85 -18.55
C LEU A 369 2.97 -14.96 -17.56
N ARG A 370 2.25 -15.98 -18.01
CA ARG A 370 1.93 -17.19 -17.23
C ARG A 370 3.21 -17.89 -16.77
N ALA A 371 4.13 -18.16 -17.69
CA ALA A 371 5.38 -18.84 -17.40
C ALA A 371 6.23 -18.05 -16.37
N TYR A 372 6.31 -16.72 -16.51
CA TYR A 372 6.96 -15.82 -15.55
C TYR A 372 6.31 -15.87 -14.17
N ARG A 373 4.97 -15.83 -14.10
CA ARG A 373 4.21 -15.83 -12.85
C ARG A 373 4.34 -17.14 -12.08
N PHE A 374 4.30 -18.26 -12.80
CA PHE A 374 4.23 -19.61 -12.23
C PHE A 374 5.56 -20.36 -12.29
N SER A 375 6.65 -19.70 -12.65
CA SER A 375 7.97 -20.27 -12.47
C SER A 375 8.29 -20.39 -10.97
N PRO A 376 8.95 -21.49 -10.55
CA PRO A 376 9.41 -21.64 -9.19
C PRO A 376 10.37 -20.50 -8.83
N ILE A 377 10.37 -20.10 -7.56
CA ILE A 377 11.36 -19.15 -7.05
C ILE A 377 12.60 -19.95 -6.70
N ILE A 378 13.62 -19.83 -7.54
CA ILE A 378 14.96 -20.32 -7.25
C ILE A 378 15.87 -19.12 -6.94
N PRO A 379 16.96 -19.28 -6.16
CA PRO A 379 17.79 -18.17 -5.69
C PRO A 379 18.35 -17.22 -6.76
N ASP A 380 18.49 -17.68 -8.00
CA ASP A 380 19.02 -16.92 -9.15
C ASP A 380 17.91 -16.39 -10.09
N LEU A 381 16.65 -16.74 -9.84
CA LEU A 381 15.49 -16.38 -10.67
C LEU A 381 15.70 -16.69 -12.17
N GLY A 382 16.47 -17.75 -12.48
CA GLY A 382 16.92 -18.03 -13.85
C GLY A 382 15.78 -18.17 -14.87
N PHE A 383 14.68 -18.84 -14.48
CA PHE A 383 13.49 -18.97 -15.32
C PHE A 383 12.84 -17.61 -15.61
N GLN A 384 12.65 -16.78 -14.60
CA GLN A 384 12.07 -15.44 -14.73
C GLN A 384 12.93 -14.57 -15.65
N ILE A 385 14.26 -14.62 -15.49
CA ILE A 385 15.23 -13.91 -16.35
C ILE A 385 15.05 -14.34 -17.80
N HIS A 386 14.95 -15.64 -18.06
CA HIS A 386 14.82 -16.18 -19.41
C HIS A 386 13.55 -15.71 -20.12
N TYR A 387 12.39 -15.74 -19.43
CA TYR A 387 11.13 -15.22 -19.99
C TYR A 387 11.16 -13.69 -20.20
N LEU A 388 11.79 -12.93 -19.30
CA LEU A 388 11.95 -11.48 -19.47
C LEU A 388 12.90 -11.12 -20.61
N ARG A 389 13.95 -11.90 -20.86
CA ARG A 389 14.84 -11.71 -22.02
C ARG A 389 14.07 -11.86 -23.33
N LEU A 390 13.26 -12.91 -23.45
CA LEU A 390 12.41 -13.10 -24.64
C LEU A 390 11.36 -11.98 -24.76
N THR A 391 10.72 -11.60 -23.67
CA THR A 391 9.77 -10.46 -23.64
C THR A 391 10.45 -9.16 -24.11
N THR A 392 11.67 -8.90 -23.65
CA THR A 392 12.47 -7.75 -24.06
C THR A 392 12.83 -7.81 -25.54
N ALA A 393 13.18 -8.99 -26.07
CA ALA A 393 13.44 -9.19 -27.50
C ALA A 393 12.19 -8.90 -28.34
N ILE A 394 11.02 -9.42 -27.97
CA ILE A 394 9.77 -9.16 -28.69
C ILE A 394 9.43 -7.66 -28.67
N LEU A 395 9.56 -7.01 -27.51
CA LEU A 395 9.24 -5.60 -27.34
C LEU A 395 10.27 -4.66 -27.97
N ARG A 396 11.46 -5.13 -28.38
CA ARG A 396 12.39 -4.32 -29.18
C ARG A 396 11.90 -4.09 -30.60
N HIS A 397 11.21 -5.08 -31.16
CA HIS A 397 10.64 -4.99 -32.49
C HIS A 397 9.50 -3.95 -32.50
N GLU A 398 9.69 -2.86 -33.24
CA GLU A 398 8.84 -1.67 -33.14
C GLU A 398 7.37 -1.94 -33.49
N LYS A 399 7.09 -2.67 -34.58
CA LYS A 399 5.71 -3.00 -34.98
C LYS A 399 5.02 -3.88 -33.92
N SER A 400 5.72 -4.92 -33.46
CA SER A 400 5.19 -5.82 -32.42
C SER A 400 4.93 -5.09 -31.11
N ARG A 401 5.85 -4.21 -30.67
CA ARG A 401 5.69 -3.39 -29.46
C ARG A 401 4.47 -2.47 -29.55
N LYS A 402 4.35 -1.67 -30.63
CA LYS A 402 3.21 -0.77 -30.81
C LYS A 402 1.88 -1.53 -30.88
N TYR A 403 1.87 -2.69 -31.56
CA TYR A 403 0.71 -3.56 -31.63
C TYR A 403 0.28 -4.08 -30.24
N LEU A 404 1.22 -4.68 -29.49
CA LEU A 404 0.98 -5.24 -28.16
C LEU A 404 0.47 -4.19 -27.16
N LEU A 405 0.96 -2.95 -27.27
CA LEU A 405 0.50 -1.81 -26.47
C LEU A 405 -0.93 -1.37 -26.83
N ARG A 406 -1.38 -1.48 -28.08
CA ARG A 406 -2.71 -1.01 -28.54
C ARG A 406 -3.84 -1.98 -28.21
N GLU A 407 -3.70 -3.24 -28.60
CA GLU A 407 -4.77 -4.27 -28.56
C GLU A 407 -5.06 -4.84 -27.16
N GLY A 408 -4.51 -4.25 -26.09
CA GLY A 408 -4.80 -4.62 -24.70
C GLY A 408 -4.21 -5.95 -24.23
N THR A 409 -3.47 -6.66 -25.08
CA THR A 409 -2.76 -7.90 -24.73
C THR A 409 -1.59 -7.62 -23.79
N PHE A 410 -0.90 -6.50 -23.99
CA PHE A 410 0.09 -5.91 -23.09
C PHE A 410 -0.44 -4.60 -22.47
N ASP A 411 -1.71 -4.60 -22.01
CA ASP A 411 -2.25 -3.47 -21.23
C ASP A 411 -1.47 -3.32 -19.92
N VAL A 412 -1.38 -2.10 -19.37
CA VAL A 412 -0.74 -1.80 -18.08
C VAL A 412 -1.36 -2.65 -16.97
N LEU A 413 -2.67 -2.93 -17.03
CA LEU A 413 -3.33 -3.84 -16.09
C LEU A 413 -2.67 -5.23 -16.04
N ARG A 414 -2.38 -5.82 -17.21
CA ARG A 414 -1.84 -7.20 -17.31
C ARG A 414 -0.32 -7.23 -17.16
N SER A 415 0.36 -6.33 -17.86
CA SER A 415 1.83 -6.29 -17.92
C SER A 415 2.48 -5.98 -16.57
N VAL A 416 1.74 -5.40 -15.61
CA VAL A 416 2.21 -5.22 -14.23
C VAL A 416 2.72 -6.52 -13.59
N VAL A 417 2.24 -7.68 -14.04
CA VAL A 417 2.73 -8.98 -13.56
C VAL A 417 4.21 -9.21 -13.86
N PHE A 418 4.72 -8.76 -15.01
CA PHE A 418 6.15 -8.88 -15.35
C PHE A 418 7.06 -8.08 -14.42
N PHE A 419 6.53 -7.07 -13.73
CA PHE A 419 7.30 -6.21 -12.84
C PHE A 419 7.28 -6.69 -11.37
N TYR A 420 6.49 -7.72 -11.05
CA TYR A 420 6.40 -8.25 -9.69
C TYR A 420 7.47 -9.30 -9.40
N ILE A 421 8.27 -9.06 -8.36
CA ILE A 421 9.21 -10.05 -7.82
C ILE A 421 8.51 -10.81 -6.70
N LYS A 422 8.23 -12.10 -6.93
CA LYS A 422 7.51 -12.95 -5.97
C LYS A 422 8.30 -13.07 -4.67
N THR A 423 7.63 -12.80 -3.54
CA THR A 423 8.23 -13.04 -2.22
C THR A 423 8.22 -14.54 -1.90
N PRO A 424 9.36 -15.15 -1.53
CA PRO A 424 9.42 -16.55 -1.18
C PRO A 424 8.73 -16.79 0.15
N LEU A 425 7.61 -17.53 0.10
CA LEU A 425 6.85 -17.92 1.29
C LEU A 425 7.45 -19.14 1.98
N ARG A 426 8.22 -19.95 1.25
CA ARG A 426 8.95 -21.11 1.77
C ARG A 426 10.44 -20.87 1.63
N VAL A 427 11.06 -20.43 2.72
CA VAL A 427 12.51 -20.09 2.78
C VAL A 427 13.40 -21.26 2.34
N LYS A 428 13.03 -22.50 2.69
CA LYS A 428 13.79 -23.71 2.30
C LYS A 428 13.70 -23.98 0.80
N GLU A 429 12.49 -24.03 0.25
CA GLU A 429 12.27 -24.31 -1.17
C GLU A 429 12.82 -23.21 -2.08
N ALA A 430 12.83 -21.96 -1.60
CA ALA A 430 13.43 -20.84 -2.32
C ALA A 430 14.97 -20.79 -2.24
N GLY A 431 15.62 -21.78 -1.62
CA GLY A 431 17.08 -21.85 -1.44
C GLY A 431 17.67 -20.71 -0.59
N LEU A 432 16.84 -19.98 0.17
CA LEU A 432 17.32 -18.90 1.03
C LEU A 432 18.11 -19.41 2.23
N GLU A 433 17.84 -20.63 2.68
CA GLU A 433 18.63 -21.28 3.73
C GLU A 433 20.06 -21.59 3.25
N GLU A 434 20.24 -22.01 2.01
CA GLU A 434 21.57 -22.23 1.41
C GLU A 434 22.29 -20.90 1.14
N LEU A 435 21.54 -19.89 0.70
CA LEU A 435 22.07 -18.58 0.37
C LEU A 435 22.39 -17.73 1.60
N ILE A 436 21.66 -17.94 2.71
CA ILE A 436 21.83 -17.26 4.00
C ILE A 436 21.84 -18.34 5.10
N PRO A 437 22.96 -19.09 5.22
CA PRO A 437 23.05 -20.21 6.17
C PRO A 437 23.03 -19.72 7.61
N THR A 438 23.70 -18.61 7.89
CA THR A 438 23.72 -17.96 9.20
C THR A 438 22.76 -16.79 9.20
N THR A 439 21.75 -16.86 10.06
CA THR A 439 20.81 -15.77 10.35
C THR A 439 21.38 -14.87 11.45
N TRP A 440 20.90 -13.62 11.45
CA TRP A 440 21.23 -12.66 12.48
C TRP A 440 20.06 -11.70 12.67
N TRP A 441 19.90 -11.25 13.90
CA TRP A 441 18.98 -10.20 14.32
C TRP A 441 19.65 -9.46 15.48
N PRO A 442 19.34 -8.17 15.69
CA PRO A 442 19.84 -7.47 16.86
C PRO A 442 19.32 -8.16 18.12
N THR A 443 20.17 -8.32 19.13
CA THR A 443 19.83 -9.00 20.40
C THR A 443 19.55 -8.00 21.53
N HIS A 444 19.93 -6.75 21.31
CA HIS A 444 19.69 -5.60 22.16
C HIS A 444 18.99 -4.54 21.34
N PHE A 445 17.82 -4.10 21.80
CA PHE A 445 17.03 -3.09 21.12
C PHE A 445 16.83 -1.90 22.04
N ASP A 446 17.00 -0.70 21.51
CA ASP A 446 16.53 0.52 22.13
C ASP A 446 15.01 0.63 21.95
N LYS A 447 14.43 1.66 22.54
CA LYS A 447 12.98 1.95 22.48
C LYS A 447 12.47 2.26 21.05
N GLU A 448 13.37 2.47 20.09
CA GLU A 448 13.07 2.67 18.66
C GLU A 448 13.30 1.39 17.81
N GLY A 449 13.65 0.26 18.42
CA GLY A 449 13.97 -0.98 17.71
C GLY A 449 15.35 -0.98 17.05
N LYS A 450 16.26 -0.08 17.46
CA LYS A 450 17.65 -0.01 16.97
C LYS A 450 18.61 -0.61 17.97
N ASP A 451 19.73 -1.14 17.48
CA ASP A 451 20.73 -1.79 18.32
C ASP A 451 21.36 -0.79 19.32
N GLU A 452 21.23 -1.04 20.63
CA GLU A 452 21.75 -0.16 21.71
C GLU A 452 23.29 -0.11 21.74
N ARG A 453 23.99 -1.08 21.14
CA ARG A 453 25.46 -1.15 21.22
C ARG A 453 26.15 -0.43 20.08
N GLU A 454 27.13 0.42 20.42
CA GLU A 454 28.22 0.69 19.48
C GLU A 454 28.86 -0.66 19.10
N PRO A 455 29.33 -0.87 17.85
CA PRO A 455 29.96 -2.13 17.39
C PRO A 455 31.15 -2.63 18.23
N LYS A 456 31.59 -1.86 19.22
CA LYS A 456 32.69 -2.14 20.15
C LYS A 456 32.30 -3.07 21.30
N ASP A 457 31.02 -3.10 21.72
CA ASP A 457 30.53 -3.91 22.85
C ASP A 457 30.01 -5.29 22.41
N GLU A 458 30.10 -5.63 21.13
CA GLU A 458 29.62 -6.88 20.54
C GLU A 458 30.63 -8.04 20.75
N SER A 459 30.15 -9.20 21.18
CA SER A 459 31.02 -10.38 21.36
C SER A 459 31.69 -10.79 20.04
N SER A 460 32.81 -11.51 20.10
CA SER A 460 33.50 -11.98 18.88
C SER A 460 32.61 -12.86 18.01
N ASP A 461 31.77 -13.68 18.64
CA ASP A 461 30.92 -14.66 17.97
C ASP A 461 29.70 -14.00 17.31
N GLU A 462 29.12 -13.00 17.97
CA GLU A 462 28.02 -12.21 17.44
C GLU A 462 28.46 -11.37 16.24
N ARG A 463 29.64 -10.74 16.33
CA ARG A 463 30.28 -10.07 15.19
C ARG A 463 30.48 -10.99 14.00
N LEU A 464 30.93 -12.22 14.24
CA LEU A 464 31.15 -13.20 13.17
C LEU A 464 29.83 -13.62 12.52
N ARG A 465 28.77 -13.85 13.32
CA ARG A 465 27.42 -14.18 12.83
C ARG A 465 26.82 -13.04 12.01
N ARG A 466 26.90 -11.79 12.49
CA ARG A 466 26.43 -10.61 11.74
C ARG A 466 27.10 -10.50 10.37
N ARG A 467 28.44 -10.57 10.33
CA ARG A 467 29.19 -10.53 9.07
C ARG A 467 28.83 -11.69 8.14
N ALA A 468 28.55 -12.88 8.66
CA ALA A 468 28.11 -14.01 7.85
C ALA A 468 26.72 -13.78 7.23
N TYR A 469 25.78 -13.24 8.01
CA TYR A 469 24.45 -12.86 7.54
C TYR A 469 24.49 -11.74 6.50
N GLU A 470 25.28 -10.69 6.73
CA GLU A 470 25.48 -9.58 5.78
C GLU A 470 26.05 -10.06 4.44
N ARG A 471 27.04 -10.97 4.47
CA ARG A 471 27.54 -11.61 3.24
C ARG A 471 26.44 -12.40 2.53
N GLY A 472 25.60 -13.12 3.27
CA GLY A 472 24.42 -13.80 2.72
C GLY A 472 23.46 -12.83 2.01
N CYS A 473 23.13 -11.71 2.65
CA CYS A 473 22.28 -10.67 2.09
C CYS A 473 22.89 -10.02 0.83
N GLN A 474 24.21 -9.81 0.80
CA GLN A 474 24.89 -9.29 -0.38
C GLN A 474 24.88 -10.28 -1.56
N ARG A 475 25.04 -11.59 -1.29
CA ARG A 475 24.90 -12.62 -2.32
C ARG A 475 23.48 -12.63 -2.90
N LEU A 476 22.48 -12.51 -2.03
CA LEU A 476 21.08 -12.38 -2.46
C LEU A 476 20.88 -11.17 -3.36
N LYS A 477 21.34 -9.98 -2.93
CA LYS A 477 21.21 -8.76 -3.74
C LYS A 477 21.85 -8.90 -5.12
N LYS A 478 23.02 -9.53 -5.23
CA LYS A 478 23.71 -9.76 -6.52
C LYS A 478 22.96 -10.74 -7.44
N ARG A 479 22.19 -11.69 -6.90
CA ARG A 479 21.45 -12.67 -7.71
C ARG A 479 20.11 -12.16 -8.25
N ILE A 480 19.57 -11.06 -7.70
CA ILE A 480 18.31 -10.47 -8.16
C ILE A 480 18.60 -9.53 -9.35
N GLU A 481 19.08 -10.09 -10.47
CA GLU A 481 19.35 -9.35 -11.73
C GLU A 481 18.07 -9.04 -12.54
N VAL A 482 16.92 -9.61 -12.12
CA VAL A 482 15.61 -9.47 -12.78
C VAL A 482 15.16 -8.02 -12.94
N GLU A 483 15.54 -7.15 -12.00
CA GLU A 483 15.07 -5.76 -12.00
C GLU A 483 15.60 -4.95 -13.18
N GLU A 484 16.82 -5.21 -13.64
CA GLU A 484 17.40 -4.47 -14.75
C GLU A 484 16.63 -4.73 -16.05
N LEU A 485 16.27 -6.00 -16.32
CA LEU A 485 15.44 -6.38 -17.46
C LEU A 485 14.04 -5.78 -17.37
N GLN A 486 13.43 -5.75 -16.18
CA GLN A 486 12.15 -5.10 -15.94
C GLN A 486 12.18 -3.60 -16.28
N VAL A 487 13.25 -2.90 -15.89
CA VAL A 487 13.45 -1.48 -16.23
C VAL A 487 13.71 -1.31 -17.74
N GLN A 488 14.47 -2.21 -18.38
CA GLN A 488 14.68 -2.18 -19.83
C GLN A 488 13.36 -2.33 -20.60
N ILE A 489 12.48 -3.24 -20.18
CA ILE A 489 11.12 -3.36 -20.76
C ILE A 489 10.41 -2.01 -20.67
N LEU A 490 10.37 -1.37 -19.50
CA LEU A 490 9.70 -0.06 -19.36
C LEU A 490 10.34 1.03 -20.21
N ARG A 491 11.67 1.04 -20.37
CA ARG A 491 12.34 1.98 -21.29
C ARG A 491 11.91 1.79 -22.74
N LEU A 492 11.65 0.56 -23.18
CA LEU A 492 11.10 0.29 -24.52
C LEU A 492 9.67 0.82 -24.64
N LEU A 493 8.83 0.64 -23.62
CA LEU A 493 7.46 1.16 -23.62
C LEU A 493 7.41 2.70 -23.55
N LEU A 494 8.38 3.32 -22.87
CA LEU A 494 8.54 4.77 -22.75
C LEU A 494 9.35 5.39 -23.90
N ASN A 495 9.60 4.62 -24.97
CA ASN A 495 10.34 5.11 -26.13
C ASN A 495 9.54 6.19 -26.88
N ASN A 496 10.23 7.27 -27.21
CA ASN A 496 9.69 8.42 -27.96
C ASN A 496 10.50 8.70 -29.25
N LYS A 497 11.27 7.72 -29.72
CA LYS A 497 12.12 7.81 -30.93
C LYS A 497 11.76 6.73 -31.96
N ASP A 498 10.51 6.27 -31.93
CA ASP A 498 10.01 5.26 -32.88
C ASP A 498 10.06 5.81 -34.31
N LYS A 499 10.45 4.98 -35.29
CA LYS A 499 10.71 5.42 -36.68
C LYS A 499 9.50 5.26 -37.61
N SER A 500 8.52 4.44 -37.24
CA SER A 500 7.31 4.15 -38.02
C SER A 500 6.25 5.23 -37.88
N THR A 501 5.42 5.37 -38.92
CA THR A 501 4.28 6.29 -38.97
C THR A 501 3.28 6.04 -37.84
N GLY A 502 2.82 7.11 -37.18
CA GLY A 502 1.82 7.07 -36.10
C GLY A 502 2.37 7.34 -34.69
N GLU A 503 1.47 7.35 -33.69
CA GLU A 503 1.76 7.68 -32.28
C GLU A 503 2.97 6.90 -31.71
N ALA A 504 3.83 7.59 -30.95
CA ALA A 504 5.00 6.98 -30.29
C ALA A 504 4.58 6.06 -29.15
N SER A 505 5.38 5.01 -28.89
CA SER A 505 5.12 4.00 -27.84
C SER A 505 4.82 4.62 -26.48
N ARG A 506 5.52 5.69 -26.11
CA ARG A 506 5.31 6.42 -24.85
C ARG A 506 3.89 6.96 -24.69
N TYR A 507 3.29 7.51 -25.75
CA TYR A 507 1.94 8.07 -25.67
C TYR A 507 0.88 6.97 -25.58
N ILE A 508 1.06 5.87 -26.33
CA ILE A 508 0.20 4.67 -26.21
C ILE A 508 0.27 4.13 -24.78
N PHE A 509 1.48 4.03 -24.20
CA PHE A 509 1.68 3.61 -22.80
C PHE A 509 1.01 4.58 -21.82
N LEU A 510 1.21 5.89 -21.96
CA LEU A 510 0.58 6.91 -21.12
C LEU A 510 -0.94 6.74 -21.10
N ASN A 511 -1.53 6.53 -22.28
CA ASN A 511 -2.97 6.33 -22.41
C ASN A 511 -3.43 5.08 -21.63
N LYS A 512 -2.77 3.95 -21.79
CA LYS A 512 -3.07 2.72 -21.01
C LYS A 512 -2.82 2.92 -19.51
N PHE A 513 -1.77 3.66 -19.13
CA PHE A 513 -1.46 3.94 -17.72
C PHE A 513 -2.53 4.82 -17.07
N ARG A 514 -3.07 5.82 -17.77
CA ARG A 514 -4.19 6.63 -17.28
C ARG A 514 -5.45 5.80 -17.07
N LYS A 515 -5.77 4.91 -18.01
CA LYS A 515 -6.88 3.95 -17.86
C LYS A 515 -6.67 3.03 -16.65
N PHE A 516 -5.46 2.52 -16.46
CA PHE A 516 -5.09 1.73 -15.29
C PHE A 516 -5.33 2.50 -13.97
N LEU A 517 -4.97 3.79 -13.92
CA LEU A 517 -5.22 4.62 -12.74
C LEU A 517 -6.71 4.89 -12.51
N GLN A 518 -7.47 5.15 -13.57
CA GLN A 518 -8.92 5.36 -13.51
C GLN A 518 -9.64 4.16 -12.90
N GLU A 519 -9.31 2.97 -13.39
CA GLU A 519 -9.86 1.70 -12.95
C GLU A 519 -9.56 1.42 -11.47
N ASN A 520 -8.34 1.71 -11.01
CA ASN A 520 -7.96 1.53 -9.60
C ASN A 520 -8.46 2.67 -8.68
N ALA A 521 -8.80 3.84 -9.22
CA ALA A 521 -9.34 4.97 -8.44
C ALA A 521 -10.86 4.88 -8.23
N SER A 522 -11.62 4.43 -9.24
CA SER A 522 -13.09 4.47 -9.26
C SER A 522 -13.74 3.40 -8.35
N ASN A 523 -13.04 2.30 -8.05
CA ASN A 523 -13.58 1.14 -7.32
C ASN A 523 -13.43 1.20 -5.78
N ARG A 524 -13.39 2.40 -5.17
CA ARG A 524 -13.22 2.56 -3.70
C ARG A 524 -14.29 1.86 -2.86
N GLY A 525 -15.43 1.46 -3.44
CA GLY A 525 -16.52 0.75 -2.75
C GLY A 525 -16.52 -0.79 -2.88
N THR A 526 -15.79 -1.37 -3.84
CA THR A 526 -15.77 -2.84 -4.06
C THR A 526 -14.49 -3.47 -3.51
N PRO A 527 -14.54 -4.54 -2.68
CA PRO A 527 -13.38 -5.11 -1.98
C PRO A 527 -12.29 -5.79 -2.84
N THR A 528 -12.37 -5.68 -4.16
CA THR A 528 -11.49 -6.37 -5.10
C THR A 528 -10.71 -5.30 -5.86
N ALA A 529 -9.63 -4.79 -5.26
CA ALA A 529 -8.69 -3.95 -5.99
C ALA A 529 -8.26 -4.69 -7.27
N LEU A 530 -8.37 -4.01 -8.42
CA LEU A 530 -8.16 -4.63 -9.72
C LEU A 530 -6.71 -5.12 -9.86
N CYS A 531 -5.77 -4.32 -9.38
CA CYS A 531 -4.37 -4.70 -9.23
C CYS A 531 -4.01 -4.84 -7.74
N PRO A 532 -3.35 -5.92 -7.30
CA PRO A 532 -2.90 -6.02 -5.92
C PRO A 532 -1.84 -4.96 -5.56
N PRO A 533 -1.83 -4.40 -4.33
CA PRO A 533 -0.86 -3.36 -3.92
C PRO A 533 0.63 -3.73 -4.07
N GLU A 534 0.98 -5.01 -3.94
CA GLU A 534 2.34 -5.55 -4.10
C GLU A 534 2.87 -5.34 -5.50
N TYR A 535 2.01 -5.55 -6.48
CA TYR A 535 2.29 -5.41 -7.89
C TYR A 535 2.50 -3.93 -8.24
N MET A 536 1.61 -3.06 -7.74
CA MET A 536 1.74 -1.62 -7.86
C MET A 536 3.04 -1.10 -7.23
N LEU A 537 3.43 -1.60 -6.06
CA LEU A 537 4.69 -1.22 -5.40
C LEU A 537 5.91 -1.58 -6.26
N CYS A 538 5.99 -2.84 -6.72
CA CYS A 538 7.11 -3.23 -7.57
C CYS A 538 7.14 -2.42 -8.85
N PHE A 539 6.00 -2.30 -9.54
CA PHE A 539 5.85 -1.52 -10.77
C PHE A 539 6.26 -0.06 -10.60
N LEU A 540 5.83 0.60 -9.52
CA LEU A 540 6.18 1.99 -9.20
C LEU A 540 7.69 2.20 -9.22
N HIS A 541 8.45 1.37 -8.51
CA HIS A 541 9.90 1.52 -8.43
C HIS A 541 10.59 1.38 -9.79
N ARG A 542 10.17 0.41 -10.62
CA ARG A 542 10.76 0.24 -11.95
C ARG A 542 10.37 1.39 -12.88
N LEU A 543 9.13 1.88 -12.76
CA LEU A 543 8.62 3.01 -13.52
C LEU A 543 9.34 4.31 -13.14
N ILE A 544 9.59 4.57 -11.85
CA ILE A 544 10.39 5.71 -11.39
C ILE A 544 11.80 5.65 -11.98
N THR A 545 12.47 4.51 -11.91
CA THR A 545 13.82 4.35 -12.49
C THR A 545 13.84 4.57 -14.00
N ALA A 546 12.84 4.06 -14.72
CA ALA A 546 12.72 4.27 -16.16
C ALA A 546 12.44 5.75 -16.51
N VAL A 547 11.50 6.39 -15.82
CA VAL A 547 11.14 7.80 -16.02
C VAL A 547 12.30 8.73 -15.67
N ARG A 548 13.04 8.46 -14.59
CA ARG A 548 14.24 9.24 -14.22
C ARG A 548 15.30 9.18 -15.32
N ALA A 549 15.54 8.01 -15.91
CA ALA A 549 16.46 7.88 -17.03
C ALA A 549 16.00 8.70 -18.26
N CYS A 550 14.70 8.66 -18.60
CA CYS A 550 14.13 9.49 -19.66
C CYS A 550 14.23 10.99 -19.35
N TRP A 551 14.03 11.38 -18.10
CA TRP A 551 14.14 12.75 -17.63
C TRP A 551 15.58 13.26 -17.75
N ASP A 552 16.55 12.47 -17.27
CA ASP A 552 17.98 12.81 -17.35
C ASP A 552 18.45 12.94 -18.81
N GLU A 553 17.94 12.11 -19.73
CA GLU A 553 18.19 12.26 -21.17
C GLU A 553 17.62 13.57 -21.74
N SER A 554 16.44 13.99 -21.29
CA SER A 554 15.82 15.27 -21.68
C SER A 554 16.62 16.47 -21.14
N CYS A 555 17.06 16.39 -19.88
CA CYS A 555 17.88 17.42 -19.23
C CYS A 555 19.23 17.63 -19.94
N LYS A 556 19.87 16.56 -20.43
CA LYS A 556 21.12 16.67 -21.19
C LYS A 556 20.97 17.52 -22.46
N LYS A 557 19.77 17.58 -23.05
CA LYS A 557 19.46 18.41 -24.22
C LYS A 557 19.18 19.87 -23.86
N SER A 558 18.87 20.17 -22.60
CA SER A 558 18.49 21.49 -22.10
C SER A 558 19.17 21.80 -20.75
N PRO A 559 20.39 22.39 -20.75
CA PRO A 559 21.25 22.55 -19.56
C PRO A 559 20.71 23.44 -18.41
N GLY A 560 19.42 23.76 -18.37
CA GLY A 560 18.77 24.55 -17.31
C GLY A 560 17.78 23.76 -16.45
N SER A 561 17.63 22.45 -16.64
CA SER A 561 16.56 21.69 -15.98
C SER A 561 16.69 21.67 -14.45
N VAL A 562 15.66 22.22 -13.81
CA VAL A 562 15.40 22.14 -12.37
C VAL A 562 15.03 20.70 -11.99
N SER A 563 15.11 20.37 -10.69
CA SER A 563 14.58 19.11 -10.14
C SER A 563 13.17 18.81 -10.66
N ALA A 564 12.89 17.55 -11.02
CA ALA A 564 11.60 17.12 -11.57
C ALA A 564 10.40 17.61 -10.73
N PHE A 565 9.38 18.15 -11.38
CA PHE A 565 8.12 18.61 -10.78
C PHE A 565 6.97 18.53 -11.79
N VAL A 566 5.73 18.54 -11.32
CA VAL A 566 4.53 18.63 -12.16
C VAL A 566 4.06 20.10 -12.21
N PRO A 567 3.92 20.71 -13.39
CA PRO A 567 3.49 22.10 -13.50
C PRO A 567 2.05 22.31 -12.98
N PRO A 568 1.78 23.34 -12.16
CA PRO A 568 0.45 23.58 -11.59
C PRO A 568 -0.67 23.77 -12.62
N GLN A 569 -0.33 24.15 -13.85
CA GLN A 569 -1.25 24.32 -14.98
C GLN A 569 -2.11 23.08 -15.22
N LEU A 570 -1.55 21.89 -15.01
CA LEU A 570 -2.26 20.62 -15.20
C LEU A 570 -3.46 20.47 -14.25
N PHE A 571 -3.46 21.15 -13.10
CA PHE A 571 -4.48 20.99 -12.07
C PHE A 571 -5.77 21.74 -12.38
N TYR A 572 -5.69 22.80 -13.18
CA TYR A 572 -6.80 23.71 -13.43
C TYR A 572 -7.15 23.91 -14.90
N ASN A 573 -6.33 23.47 -15.86
CA ASN A 573 -6.62 23.65 -17.29
C ASN A 573 -7.65 22.66 -17.88
N GLY A 574 -8.11 21.68 -17.10
CA GLY A 574 -9.11 20.69 -17.52
C GLY A 574 -8.62 19.63 -18.51
N LYS A 575 -7.31 19.58 -18.82
CA LYS A 575 -6.73 18.60 -19.77
C LYS A 575 -6.37 17.27 -19.11
N VAL A 576 -6.24 17.22 -17.78
CA VAL A 576 -5.96 15.96 -17.06
C VAL A 576 -7.17 15.63 -16.20
N ASP A 577 -7.71 14.43 -16.39
CA ASP A 577 -8.75 13.88 -15.52
C ASP A 577 -8.11 13.20 -14.30
N TYR A 578 -8.74 13.42 -13.16
CA TYR A 578 -8.34 12.90 -11.86
C TYR A 578 -9.46 12.08 -11.19
N PHE A 579 -10.46 11.64 -11.96
CA PHE A 579 -11.45 10.61 -11.58
C PHE A 579 -12.17 10.94 -10.26
N ASP A 580 -12.70 12.16 -10.15
CA ASP A 580 -13.41 12.68 -8.97
C ASP A 580 -12.61 12.71 -7.66
N LEU A 581 -11.28 12.53 -7.71
CA LEU A 581 -10.43 12.73 -6.53
C LEU A 581 -10.53 14.17 -6.00
N GLN A 582 -10.59 14.29 -4.67
CA GLN A 582 -10.75 15.60 -4.01
C GLN A 582 -9.58 16.56 -4.34
N ARG A 583 -9.92 17.84 -4.42
CA ARG A 583 -8.96 18.94 -4.52
C ARG A 583 -8.76 19.57 -3.16
N LEU A 584 -7.69 20.35 -3.01
CA LEU A 584 -7.43 21.08 -1.77
C LEU A 584 -8.61 21.94 -1.34
N GLY A 585 -9.27 22.65 -2.26
CA GLY A 585 -10.43 23.46 -1.93
C GLY A 585 -11.78 22.73 -1.95
N GLY A 586 -11.77 21.38 -1.95
CA GLY A 586 -12.97 20.54 -1.96
C GLY A 586 -13.32 19.95 -3.32
N LEU A 587 -14.61 19.82 -3.61
CA LEU A 587 -15.10 19.24 -4.87
C LEU A 587 -14.76 20.14 -6.06
N LEU A 588 -14.32 19.53 -7.17
CA LEU A 588 -13.97 20.26 -8.39
C LEU A 588 -15.14 21.08 -8.94
N SER A 589 -16.38 20.57 -8.84
CA SER A 589 -17.60 21.28 -9.25
C SER A 589 -17.82 22.57 -8.43
N HIS A 590 -17.59 22.50 -7.12
CA HIS A 590 -17.65 23.66 -6.24
C HIS A 590 -16.59 24.71 -6.63
N LEU A 591 -15.35 24.28 -6.87
CA LEU A 591 -14.25 25.18 -7.25
C LEU A 591 -14.49 25.88 -8.58
N LYS A 592 -14.99 25.15 -9.59
CA LYS A 592 -15.37 25.73 -10.89
C LYS A 592 -16.45 26.81 -10.76
N LYS A 593 -17.36 26.67 -9.78
CA LYS A 593 -18.43 27.65 -9.50
C LYS A 593 -17.91 28.87 -8.71
N THR A 594 -17.14 28.63 -7.65
CA THR A 594 -16.66 29.67 -6.73
C THR A 594 -15.51 30.51 -7.31
N LEU A 595 -14.66 29.93 -8.16
CA LEU A 595 -13.46 30.58 -8.72
C LEU A 595 -13.58 30.86 -10.23
N LYS A 596 -14.79 30.90 -10.77
CA LYS A 596 -15.08 31.04 -12.22
C LYS A 596 -14.42 32.26 -12.86
N ASP A 597 -14.46 33.42 -12.21
CA ASP A 597 -13.93 34.67 -12.75
C ASP A 597 -12.39 34.64 -12.84
N LEU A 598 -11.73 34.06 -11.85
CA LEU A 598 -10.28 33.84 -11.84
C LEU A 598 -9.87 32.82 -12.91
N ALA A 599 -10.67 31.76 -13.08
CA ALA A 599 -10.44 30.75 -14.11
C ALA A 599 -10.56 31.34 -15.52
N SER A 600 -11.58 32.17 -15.78
CA SER A 600 -11.74 32.84 -17.08
C SER A 600 -10.60 33.80 -17.41
N LYS A 601 -10.02 34.48 -16.40
CA LYS A 601 -8.88 35.39 -16.58
C LYS A 601 -7.55 34.66 -16.84
N ALA A 602 -7.45 33.40 -16.43
CA ALA A 602 -6.27 32.56 -16.62
C ALA A 602 -6.33 31.72 -17.92
N ASN A 603 -7.25 32.03 -18.85
CA ASN A 603 -7.51 31.25 -20.07
C ASN A 603 -7.80 29.76 -19.81
N ILE A 604 -8.49 29.47 -18.69
CA ILE A 604 -8.92 28.11 -18.38
C ILE A 604 -10.12 27.78 -19.26
N ILE A 605 -9.97 26.72 -20.08
CA ILE A 605 -11.08 26.17 -20.86
C ILE A 605 -12.00 25.44 -19.88
N ILE A 606 -13.08 26.10 -19.47
CA ILE A 606 -14.19 25.43 -18.78
C ILE A 606 -15.17 25.03 -19.88
N ASP A 607 -15.34 23.73 -20.09
CA ASP A 607 -16.34 23.25 -21.04
C ASP A 607 -17.74 23.70 -20.59
N PRO A 608 -18.48 24.49 -21.40
CA PRO A 608 -19.83 24.94 -21.05
C PRO A 608 -20.80 23.80 -20.73
N ALA A 609 -20.58 22.61 -21.30
CA ALA A 609 -21.38 21.40 -21.04
C ALA A 609 -21.20 20.87 -19.60
N GLU A 610 -20.09 21.19 -18.93
CA GLU A 610 -19.87 20.81 -17.53
C GLU A 610 -20.64 21.70 -16.55
N ILE A 611 -20.91 22.96 -16.90
CA ILE A 611 -21.57 23.97 -16.03
C ILE A 611 -23.09 23.75 -15.99
N GLN A 612 -23.72 23.32 -17.10
CA GLN A 612 -25.18 23.19 -17.19
C GLN A 612 -25.77 21.95 -16.51
N ALA A 613 -24.99 20.92 -16.19
CA ALA A 613 -25.53 19.67 -15.64
C ALA A 613 -25.60 19.62 -14.10
N THR A 614 -25.61 20.78 -13.42
CA THR A 614 -25.76 20.86 -11.96
C THR A 614 -26.88 21.83 -11.57
N SER A 615 -28.05 21.72 -12.20
CA SER A 615 -29.29 22.10 -11.53
C SER A 615 -29.69 20.95 -10.59
N MET A 616 -30.06 21.30 -9.36
CA MET A 616 -30.49 20.39 -8.32
C MET A 616 -31.91 19.83 -8.54
N ASP A 617 -32.55 20.11 -9.69
CA ASP A 617 -34.01 19.95 -9.85
C ASP A 617 -34.47 18.56 -10.38
N ASP A 618 -33.56 17.61 -10.66
CA ASP A 618 -33.92 16.31 -11.28
C ASP A 618 -33.70 15.07 -10.39
N LEU A 619 -33.72 15.20 -9.05
CA LEU A 619 -33.51 14.05 -8.12
C LEU A 619 -34.63 13.84 -7.08
N ASP A 620 -35.83 14.35 -7.29
CA ASP A 620 -36.93 14.23 -6.32
C ASP A 620 -38.01 13.18 -6.67
N GLU A 621 -37.80 12.31 -7.66
CA GLU A 621 -38.73 11.19 -7.93
C GLU A 621 -37.96 9.89 -8.11
N ASP A 622 -37.84 9.12 -7.02
CA ASP A 622 -37.71 7.64 -6.94
C ASP A 622 -36.76 7.20 -5.82
N ASP A 623 -37.22 7.28 -4.56
CA ASP A 623 -36.71 6.42 -3.47
C ASP A 623 -37.66 6.40 -2.26
N GLU A 624 -38.89 5.90 -2.46
CA GLU A 624 -39.73 5.36 -1.37
C GLU A 624 -39.79 3.83 -1.47
N SER A 625 -38.86 3.12 -0.82
CA SER A 625 -39.14 1.83 -0.14
C SER A 625 -37.88 1.20 0.45
N GLY A 626 -37.72 1.31 1.76
CA GLY A 626 -36.63 0.61 2.47
C GLY A 626 -36.28 1.14 3.86
N ALA A 627 -37.29 1.44 4.69
CA ALA A 627 -37.06 1.86 6.07
C ALA A 627 -36.51 0.68 6.91
N ALA A 628 -35.19 0.63 7.09
CA ALA A 628 -34.55 -0.03 8.23
C ALA A 628 -34.06 1.04 9.21
N GLN A 629 -34.84 1.22 10.28
CA GLN A 629 -34.58 2.16 11.39
C GLN A 629 -33.16 1.97 11.97
N ARG A 630 -32.32 2.99 11.87
CA ARG A 630 -31.17 3.20 12.77
C ARG A 630 -31.67 4.00 13.98
N PRO A 631 -31.41 3.59 15.23
CA PRO A 631 -31.78 4.38 16.39
C PRO A 631 -30.91 5.64 16.46
N ALA A 632 -31.54 6.81 16.46
CA ALA A 632 -30.92 8.08 16.77
C ALA A 632 -30.82 8.22 18.30
N GLY A 633 -29.60 8.33 18.81
CA GLY A 633 -29.32 8.62 20.22
C GLY A 633 -27.82 8.57 20.50
N ALA A 634 -27.30 9.64 21.13
CA ALA A 634 -25.92 9.87 21.58
C ALA A 634 -24.91 10.39 20.53
N SER A 635 -24.98 11.70 20.27
CA SER A 635 -23.88 12.51 19.76
C SER A 635 -23.09 13.10 20.93
N ALA A 636 -22.05 12.41 21.40
CA ALA A 636 -20.90 12.94 22.14
C ALA A 636 -19.97 11.76 22.46
N GLY A 637 -18.67 11.88 22.16
CA GLY A 637 -17.67 10.86 22.50
C GLY A 637 -17.12 10.10 21.30
N GLY A 638 -16.43 10.80 20.40
CA GLY A 638 -15.50 10.15 19.48
C GLY A 638 -14.17 9.93 20.19
N ALA A 639 -13.91 8.73 20.71
CA ALA A 639 -12.54 8.32 21.00
C ALA A 639 -11.70 8.49 19.72
N PRO A 640 -10.46 9.01 19.79
CA PRO A 640 -9.62 9.12 18.62
C PRO A 640 -9.33 7.71 18.11
N ALA A 641 -9.98 7.31 17.02
CA ALA A 641 -9.62 6.11 16.30
C ALA A 641 -8.12 6.21 15.96
N ARG A 642 -7.31 5.24 16.39
CA ARG A 642 -5.97 5.07 15.83
C ARG A 642 -6.15 4.95 14.32
N PRO A 643 -5.53 5.83 13.50
CA PRO A 643 -5.59 5.67 12.06
C PRO A 643 -5.00 4.31 11.67
N GLY A 644 -5.52 3.70 10.61
CA GLY A 644 -5.10 2.36 10.14
C GLY A 644 -3.61 2.20 9.81
N TRP A 645 -2.82 3.28 9.87
CA TRP A 645 -1.37 3.33 9.66
C TRP A 645 -0.55 3.11 10.93
N LEU A 646 -1.16 3.31 12.11
CA LEU A 646 -0.58 3.00 13.43
C LEU A 646 -1.18 1.71 14.03
N SER A 647 -2.06 1.05 13.29
CA SER A 647 -2.62 -0.25 13.66
C SER A 647 -1.80 -1.32 12.97
N SER A 648 -1.01 -2.08 13.73
CA SER A 648 -0.41 -3.32 13.23
C SER A 648 -1.56 -4.25 12.80
N PRO A 649 -1.71 -4.59 11.51
CA PRO A 649 -2.68 -5.57 11.09
C PRO A 649 -2.13 -6.94 11.45
N THR A 650 -2.75 -7.62 12.42
CA THR A 650 -2.46 -9.03 12.74
C THR A 650 -2.43 -9.87 11.45
N LEU A 651 -1.28 -10.53 11.22
CA LEU A 651 -0.79 -11.11 9.96
C LEU A 651 -1.66 -12.26 9.36
N GLY A 652 -2.78 -12.62 9.98
CA GLY A 652 -3.60 -13.77 9.57
C GLY A 652 -4.52 -13.56 8.35
N ARG A 653 -4.76 -12.30 7.94
CA ARG A 653 -5.69 -11.97 6.83
C ARG A 653 -5.03 -11.44 5.55
N ALA A 654 -3.85 -10.82 5.62
CA ALA A 654 -3.28 -10.08 4.48
C ALA A 654 -2.81 -10.98 3.32
N ASN A 655 -2.30 -12.19 3.59
CA ASN A 655 -1.86 -13.13 2.54
C ASN A 655 -3.03 -13.77 1.75
N ARG A 656 -4.29 -13.60 2.17
CA ARG A 656 -5.46 -14.19 1.51
C ARG A 656 -5.93 -13.40 0.27
N PHE A 657 -5.55 -12.12 0.14
CA PHE A 657 -6.08 -11.21 -0.88
C PHE A 657 -5.24 -11.09 -2.17
N LEU A 658 -4.03 -11.66 -2.20
CA LEU A 658 -3.01 -11.45 -3.24
C LEU A 658 -3.31 -12.10 -4.59
N SER A 659 -4.20 -13.08 -4.56
CA SER A 659 -4.20 -14.18 -5.49
C SER A 659 -5.35 -14.12 -6.47
N THR A 660 -6.52 -13.79 -5.95
CA THR A 660 -7.79 -13.61 -6.67
C THR A 660 -7.72 -12.42 -7.64
N ALA A 661 -7.15 -11.31 -7.18
CA ALA A 661 -7.00 -10.09 -7.98
C ALA A 661 -5.99 -10.28 -9.13
N ALA A 662 -4.93 -11.08 -8.93
CA ALA A 662 -3.94 -11.31 -9.97
C ALA A 662 -4.38 -12.31 -11.05
N VAL A 663 -5.29 -13.24 -10.76
CA VAL A 663 -6.00 -14.03 -11.79
C VAL A 663 -6.95 -13.14 -12.58
N SER A 664 -7.65 -12.23 -11.89
CA SER A 664 -8.54 -11.24 -12.52
C SER A 664 -7.82 -10.24 -13.45
N LEU A 665 -6.49 -10.16 -13.40
CA LEU A 665 -5.65 -9.42 -14.37
C LEU A 665 -5.37 -10.25 -15.62
N MET A 666 -5.33 -11.58 -15.50
CA MET A 666 -4.97 -12.50 -16.58
C MET A 666 -6.15 -12.96 -17.43
N THR A 667 -7.38 -12.75 -16.95
CA THR A 667 -8.57 -13.25 -17.63
C THR A 667 -9.23 -12.15 -18.46
N PRO A 668 -9.76 -12.47 -19.66
CA PRO A 668 -10.67 -11.57 -20.35
C PRO A 668 -11.88 -11.38 -19.44
N ARG A 669 -12.28 -10.13 -19.22
CA ARG A 669 -13.52 -9.84 -18.51
C ARG A 669 -14.59 -9.66 -19.55
N ARG A 670 -15.76 -10.28 -19.35
CA ARG A 670 -16.98 -9.82 -20.03
C ARG A 670 -17.08 -8.31 -19.85
N PRO A 671 -17.31 -7.52 -20.93
CA PRO A 671 -17.84 -6.18 -20.71
C PRO A 671 -19.10 -6.37 -19.87
N LEU A 672 -19.08 -5.84 -18.65
CA LEU A 672 -20.28 -5.79 -17.81
C LEU A 672 -21.39 -5.24 -18.73
N GLY A 673 -22.50 -5.99 -18.86
CA GLY A 673 -23.68 -5.48 -19.54
C GLY A 673 -23.94 -4.06 -19.04
N GLN A 674 -24.37 -3.17 -19.96
CA GLN A 674 -24.41 -1.71 -19.77
C GLN A 674 -24.45 -1.35 -18.29
N PRO A 675 -23.38 -0.75 -17.73
CA PRO A 675 -23.39 -0.38 -16.32
C PRO A 675 -24.70 0.40 -16.12
N GLU A 676 -25.47 0.04 -15.08
CA GLU A 676 -26.46 0.96 -14.54
C GLU A 676 -25.79 2.32 -14.57
N LYS A 677 -26.40 3.27 -15.29
CA LYS A 677 -25.79 4.55 -15.65
C LYS A 677 -25.55 5.39 -14.40
N VAL A 678 -24.61 5.00 -13.55
CA VAL A 678 -23.81 5.95 -12.81
C VAL A 678 -23.06 6.70 -13.91
N LYS A 679 -23.54 7.90 -14.24
CA LYS A 679 -22.91 8.82 -15.18
C LYS A 679 -21.55 9.24 -14.62
N VAL A 680 -20.57 8.34 -14.58
CA VAL A 680 -19.16 8.70 -14.42
C VAL A 680 -18.75 9.27 -15.76
N ARG A 681 -18.59 10.60 -15.80
CA ARG A 681 -18.21 11.38 -16.98
C ARG A 681 -16.80 11.01 -17.40
N ALA A 682 -16.67 10.03 -18.30
CA ALA A 682 -15.45 9.89 -19.08
C ALA A 682 -15.40 11.09 -20.03
N LEU A 683 -14.50 12.06 -19.79
CA LEU A 683 -14.00 12.88 -20.89
C LEU A 683 -13.54 11.90 -21.97
N ALA A 684 -14.07 12.04 -23.20
CA ALA A 684 -13.58 11.27 -24.32
C ALA A 684 -12.06 11.49 -24.34
N MET A 685 -11.33 10.42 -24.06
CA MET A 685 -9.87 10.45 -24.02
C MET A 685 -9.43 10.56 -25.48
N GLU A 686 -9.50 11.79 -26.02
CA GLU A 686 -9.04 12.11 -27.36
C GLU A 686 -7.61 11.57 -27.47
N GLN A 687 -7.38 10.70 -28.46
CA GLN A 687 -6.06 10.12 -28.73
C GLN A 687 -5.11 11.28 -29.08
N ARG A 688 -4.37 11.80 -28.09
CA ARG A 688 -3.43 12.91 -28.30
C ARG A 688 -2.26 12.43 -29.12
N THR A 689 -2.07 13.02 -30.28
CA THR A 689 -0.96 12.72 -31.19
C THR A 689 0.19 13.72 -31.01
N GLU A 690 1.36 13.39 -31.54
CA GLU A 690 2.52 14.30 -31.58
C GLU A 690 2.20 15.60 -32.36
N GLU A 691 1.27 15.54 -33.32
CA GLU A 691 0.79 16.67 -34.11
C GLU A 691 -0.10 17.63 -33.31
N ASP A 692 -0.84 17.15 -32.29
CA ASP A 692 -1.63 17.99 -31.38
C ASP A 692 -0.75 18.87 -30.47
N GLU A 693 0.55 18.58 -30.39
CA GLU A 693 1.52 19.37 -29.65
C GLU A 693 2.35 20.33 -30.52
N GLY A 694 2.14 20.32 -31.85
CA GLY A 694 3.02 20.92 -32.85
C GLY A 694 2.32 21.82 -33.88
N SER A 695 1.69 22.90 -33.43
CA SER A 695 1.39 24.07 -34.27
C SER A 695 1.79 25.33 -33.50
N HIS A 696 2.71 26.12 -34.08
CA HIS A 696 3.23 27.36 -33.54
C HIS A 696 2.10 28.30 -33.07
N GLY A 697 1.81 28.30 -31.76
CA GLY A 697 0.86 29.23 -31.15
C GLY A 697 0.00 28.69 -30.00
N ASN A 698 -0.10 27.37 -29.78
CA ASN A 698 -0.98 26.80 -28.75
C ASN A 698 -0.20 26.03 -27.67
N ASP A 699 -0.18 26.54 -26.44
CA ASP A 699 0.57 25.95 -25.31
C ASP A 699 -0.01 24.59 -24.81
N GLY A 700 -1.07 24.06 -25.47
CA GLY A 700 -1.64 22.72 -25.28
C GLY A 700 -1.87 22.31 -23.81
N LEU A 701 -1.04 21.38 -23.32
CA LEU A 701 -1.07 20.86 -21.93
C LEU A 701 -0.65 21.89 -20.87
N LEU A 702 0.04 22.97 -21.24
CA LEU A 702 0.56 23.99 -20.32
C LEU A 702 -0.12 25.36 -20.51
N LEU A 703 -1.32 25.38 -21.08
CA LEU A 703 -2.14 26.59 -21.19
C LEU A 703 -2.37 27.23 -19.81
N GLY A 704 -2.33 28.57 -19.75
CA GLY A 704 -2.52 29.35 -18.53
C GLY A 704 -1.24 29.65 -17.73
N ARG A 705 -0.06 29.74 -18.38
CA ARG A 705 1.19 30.08 -17.69
C ARG A 705 1.11 31.48 -17.02
N PRO A 706 1.58 31.64 -15.77
CA PRO A 706 1.79 32.95 -15.17
C PRO A 706 2.80 33.77 -15.98
N VAL A 707 2.57 35.07 -16.10
CA VAL A 707 3.39 36.02 -16.90
C VAL A 707 4.86 36.06 -16.46
N ASP A 708 5.15 35.67 -15.20
CA ASP A 708 6.48 35.75 -14.58
C ASP A 708 7.37 34.49 -14.77
N GLN A 709 6.91 33.44 -15.46
CA GLN A 709 7.71 32.22 -15.67
C GLN A 709 8.40 32.18 -17.05
N SER A 710 9.66 31.72 -17.07
CA SER A 710 10.45 31.58 -18.30
C SER A 710 9.86 30.55 -19.27
N HIS A 711 10.00 30.78 -20.57
CA HIS A 711 9.50 29.92 -21.65
C HIS A 711 10.19 28.54 -21.77
N GLN A 712 11.13 28.19 -20.88
CA GLN A 712 11.89 26.94 -21.02
C GLN A 712 11.01 25.70 -20.75
N PRO A 713 10.98 24.72 -21.66
CA PRO A 713 10.26 23.47 -21.42
C PRO A 713 10.96 22.68 -20.31
N VAL A 714 10.18 22.29 -19.29
CA VAL A 714 10.68 21.55 -18.11
C VAL A 714 11.06 20.12 -18.48
N ALA A 715 10.21 19.44 -19.25
CA ALA A 715 10.39 18.12 -19.84
C ALA A 715 9.33 17.92 -20.92
N ASP A 716 9.41 16.81 -21.67
CA ASP A 716 8.36 16.38 -22.58
C ASP A 716 7.01 16.27 -21.85
N LYS A 717 5.93 16.78 -22.44
CA LYS A 717 4.58 16.80 -21.85
C LYS A 717 4.10 15.41 -21.42
N SER A 718 4.37 14.38 -22.23
CA SER A 718 4.07 12.98 -21.87
C SER A 718 4.80 12.51 -20.61
N LEU A 719 6.04 12.96 -20.36
CA LEU A 719 6.78 12.60 -19.15
C LEU A 719 6.21 13.29 -17.91
N LEU A 720 5.67 14.51 -18.05
CA LEU A 720 5.00 15.22 -16.95
C LEU A 720 3.74 14.46 -16.50
N GLU A 721 2.91 14.02 -17.46
CA GLU A 721 1.69 13.26 -17.16
C GLU A 721 1.99 11.89 -16.53
N ILE A 722 3.02 11.19 -17.00
CA ILE A 722 3.45 9.93 -16.37
C ILE A 722 3.92 10.19 -14.94
N THR A 723 4.64 11.28 -14.70
CA THR A 723 5.11 11.67 -13.35
C THR A 723 3.93 11.99 -12.42
N ASP A 724 2.91 12.71 -12.90
CA ASP A 724 1.65 12.94 -12.18
C ASP A 724 0.95 11.61 -11.84
N GLY A 725 0.87 10.68 -12.80
CA GLY A 725 0.32 9.35 -12.56
C GLY A 725 1.11 8.48 -11.57
N ILE A 726 2.44 8.61 -11.50
CA ILE A 726 3.30 7.95 -10.48
C ILE A 726 2.92 8.43 -9.08
N VAL A 727 2.74 9.75 -8.89
CA VAL A 727 2.35 10.33 -7.60
C VAL A 727 0.96 9.82 -7.20
N MET A 728 0.01 9.80 -8.15
CA MET A 728 -1.32 9.24 -7.93
C MET A 728 -1.29 7.76 -7.56
N MET A 729 -0.50 6.93 -8.26
CA MET A 729 -0.35 5.51 -7.97
C MET A 729 0.18 5.26 -6.55
N TYR A 730 1.11 6.10 -6.08
CA TYR A 730 1.62 6.00 -4.72
C TYR A 730 0.51 6.20 -3.68
N ASN A 731 -0.34 7.21 -3.89
CA ASN A 731 -1.49 7.53 -3.04
C ASN A 731 -2.59 6.47 -3.08
N LEU A 732 -2.78 5.76 -4.19
CA LEU A 732 -3.86 4.77 -4.31
C LEU A 732 -3.60 3.54 -3.42
N SER A 733 -2.39 2.99 -3.40
CA SER A 733 -2.13 1.72 -2.69
C SER A 733 -0.69 1.49 -2.22
N VAL A 734 0.31 2.07 -2.88
CA VAL A 734 1.72 1.72 -2.65
C VAL A 734 2.16 2.05 -1.22
N HIS A 735 1.79 3.22 -0.72
CA HIS A 735 2.09 3.64 0.65
C HIS A 735 1.60 2.61 1.69
N GLN A 736 0.42 2.00 1.48
CA GLN A 736 -0.15 1.02 2.40
C GLN A 736 0.65 -0.26 2.38
N GLN A 737 1.14 -0.64 1.19
CA GLN A 737 1.94 -1.85 1.04
C GLN A 737 3.32 -1.73 1.67
N LEU A 738 3.95 -0.57 1.54
CA LEU A 738 5.19 -0.29 2.26
C LEU A 738 4.97 -0.42 3.78
N GLY A 739 3.89 0.13 4.35
CA GLY A 739 3.59 -0.05 5.78
C GLY A 739 3.42 -1.52 6.19
N LYS A 740 2.70 -2.34 5.40
CA LYS A 740 2.48 -3.76 5.70
C LYS A 740 3.76 -4.59 5.73
N MET A 741 4.76 -4.27 4.91
CA MET A 741 5.99 -5.05 4.83
C MET A 741 6.92 -4.82 6.03
N VAL A 742 6.77 -3.70 6.75
CA VAL A 742 7.51 -3.44 8.00
C VAL A 742 7.10 -4.40 9.12
N VAL A 743 5.85 -4.88 9.11
CA VAL A 743 5.36 -5.83 10.11
C VAL A 743 6.23 -7.09 10.22
N VAL A 744 6.89 -7.51 9.13
CA VAL A 744 7.83 -8.65 9.20
C VAL A 744 9.05 -8.32 10.06
N ALA A 745 9.52 -7.07 10.03
CA ALA A 745 10.57 -6.62 10.94
C ALA A 745 10.04 -6.60 12.38
N ASP A 746 8.82 -6.11 12.62
CA ASP A 746 8.20 -6.11 13.95
C ASP A 746 8.05 -7.54 14.50
N ASP A 747 7.60 -8.50 13.67
CA ASP A 747 7.52 -9.91 14.02
C ASP A 747 8.91 -10.47 14.40
N VAL A 748 9.98 -10.13 13.66
CA VAL A 748 11.35 -10.53 14.02
C VAL A 748 11.72 -10.01 15.41
N HIS A 749 11.36 -8.77 15.74
CA HIS A 749 11.62 -8.20 17.05
C HIS A 749 10.82 -8.91 18.15
N GLU A 750 9.53 -9.14 17.94
CA GLU A 750 8.66 -9.82 18.91
C GLU A 750 9.14 -11.24 19.21
N TYR A 751 9.47 -12.02 18.17
CA TYR A 751 10.00 -13.38 18.34
C TYR A 751 11.41 -13.39 18.94
N ALA A 752 12.26 -12.40 18.65
CA ALA A 752 13.57 -12.28 19.29
C ALA A 752 13.44 -11.99 20.79
N ALA A 753 12.52 -11.09 21.18
CA ALA A 753 12.23 -10.79 22.57
C ALA A 753 11.64 -12.01 23.30
N ALA A 754 10.68 -12.72 22.68
CA ALA A 754 10.10 -13.93 23.24
C ALA A 754 11.13 -15.07 23.43
N LEU A 755 12.07 -15.22 22.48
CA LEU A 755 13.16 -16.18 22.59
C LEU A 755 14.07 -15.85 23.79
N LYS A 756 14.45 -14.58 23.94
CA LYS A 756 15.28 -14.12 25.06
C LYS A 756 14.59 -14.34 26.41
N ASP A 757 13.31 -13.98 26.53
CA ASP A 757 12.51 -14.25 27.73
C ASP A 757 12.42 -15.75 28.04
N THR A 758 12.30 -16.59 27.00
CA THR A 758 12.32 -18.05 27.15
C THR A 758 13.68 -18.55 27.64
N ASP A 759 14.79 -18.02 27.12
CA ASP A 759 16.16 -18.35 27.57
C ASP A 759 16.37 -17.95 29.04
N GLU A 760 15.87 -16.79 29.45
CA GLU A 760 15.91 -16.33 30.85
C GLU A 760 15.05 -17.21 31.77
N LYS A 761 13.86 -17.64 31.31
CA LYS A 761 13.00 -18.61 32.03
C LYS A 761 13.68 -19.97 32.20
N ILE A 762 14.37 -20.45 31.16
CA ILE A 762 15.17 -21.69 31.23
C ILE A 762 16.27 -21.55 32.27
N ALA A 763 17.01 -20.44 32.27
CA ALA A 763 18.09 -20.19 33.24
C ALA A 763 17.59 -20.13 34.70
N ARG A 764 16.32 -19.76 34.92
CA ARG A 764 15.68 -19.69 36.24
C ARG A 764 14.92 -20.95 36.65
N CYS A 765 14.72 -21.89 35.73
CA CYS A 765 13.89 -23.05 35.97
C CYS A 765 14.54 -23.98 37.03
N PRO A 766 13.84 -24.33 38.12
CA PRO A 766 14.39 -25.24 39.12
C PRO A 766 14.62 -26.65 38.52
N PRO A 767 15.73 -27.33 38.86
CA PRO A 767 16.06 -28.65 38.31
C PRO A 767 15.06 -29.77 38.68
N ARG A 768 14.12 -29.51 39.59
CA ARG A 768 13.08 -30.46 40.02
C ARG A 768 11.84 -30.50 39.12
N ARG A 769 11.68 -29.57 38.17
CA ARG A 769 10.53 -29.47 37.25
C ARG A 769 10.96 -29.75 35.81
N SER A 770 11.31 -31.00 35.53
CA SER A 770 11.75 -31.43 34.19
C SER A 770 10.65 -31.29 33.13
N ASP A 771 9.38 -31.41 33.54
CA ASP A 771 8.19 -31.19 32.71
C ASP A 771 8.14 -29.77 32.13
N ILE A 772 8.41 -28.75 32.95
CA ILE A 772 8.44 -27.35 32.51
C ILE A 772 9.68 -27.08 31.64
N LEU A 773 10.84 -27.64 32.01
CA LEU A 773 12.08 -27.47 31.26
C LEU A 773 11.97 -28.05 29.85
N GLU A 774 11.34 -29.22 29.68
CA GLU A 774 11.07 -29.82 28.36
C GLU A 774 10.16 -28.94 27.50
N GLU A 775 9.09 -28.38 28.06
CA GLU A 775 8.19 -27.47 27.32
C GLU A 775 8.86 -26.13 26.97
N LEU A 776 9.71 -25.60 27.84
CA LEU A 776 10.51 -24.40 27.56
C LEU A 776 11.52 -24.65 26.44
N HIS A 777 12.21 -25.81 26.42
CA HIS A 777 13.11 -26.17 25.31
C HIS A 777 12.37 -26.38 23.99
N LYS A 778 11.16 -26.97 24.02
CA LYS A 778 10.30 -27.05 22.82
C LYS A 778 9.95 -25.65 22.32
N SER A 779 9.55 -24.76 23.22
CA SER A 779 9.19 -23.37 22.89
C SER A 779 10.39 -22.60 22.33
N GLN A 780 11.57 -22.73 22.95
CA GLN A 780 12.84 -22.17 22.49
C GLN A 780 13.15 -22.61 21.05
N LYS A 781 13.02 -23.91 20.75
CA LYS A 781 13.25 -24.44 19.41
C LYS A 781 12.25 -23.87 18.39
N VAL A 782 10.96 -23.81 18.73
CA VAL A 782 9.92 -23.23 17.86
C VAL A 782 10.18 -21.75 17.58
N PHE A 783 10.49 -20.95 18.60
CA PHE A 783 10.81 -19.54 18.43
C PHE A 783 12.08 -19.34 17.60
N ALA A 784 13.15 -20.11 17.85
CA ALA A 784 14.38 -20.03 17.08
C ALA A 784 14.17 -20.40 15.59
N GLU A 785 13.44 -21.48 15.30
CA GLU A 785 13.12 -21.87 13.92
C GLU A 785 12.28 -20.80 13.21
N LYS A 786 11.27 -20.24 13.90
CA LYS A 786 10.43 -19.18 13.35
C LYS A 786 11.22 -17.90 13.10
N LEU A 787 12.09 -17.52 14.02
CA LEU A 787 12.95 -16.34 13.92
C LEU A 787 13.97 -16.47 12.78
N ASN A 788 14.56 -17.65 12.60
CA ASN A 788 15.42 -17.95 11.44
C ASN A 788 14.67 -17.79 10.11
N HIS A 789 13.43 -18.28 10.04
CA HIS A 789 12.58 -18.12 8.86
C HIS A 789 12.24 -16.64 8.59
N LEU A 790 11.83 -15.90 9.63
CA LEU A 790 11.50 -14.48 9.51
C LEU A 790 12.71 -13.62 9.15
N SER A 791 13.90 -13.89 9.73
CA SER A 791 15.16 -13.20 9.41
C SER A 791 15.52 -13.34 7.93
N ARG A 792 15.44 -14.56 7.37
CA ARG A 792 15.70 -14.77 5.92
C ARG A 792 14.65 -14.11 5.03
N ARG A 793 13.39 -14.08 5.46
CA ARG A 793 12.32 -13.34 4.74
C ARG A 793 12.56 -11.83 4.79
N LEU A 794 13.01 -11.30 5.93
CA LEU A 794 13.37 -9.90 6.08
C LEU A 794 14.57 -9.54 5.19
N ALA A 795 15.57 -10.41 5.07
CA ALA A 795 16.66 -10.25 4.11
C ALA A 795 16.16 -10.09 2.66
N TRP A 796 15.18 -10.90 2.25
CA TRP A 796 14.54 -10.78 0.93
C TRP A 796 13.82 -9.44 0.76
N ILE A 797 13.03 -9.03 1.74
CA ILE A 797 12.31 -7.74 1.73
C ILE A 797 13.30 -6.57 1.66
N ASN A 798 14.40 -6.62 2.43
CA ASN A 798 15.44 -5.60 2.39
C ASN A 798 16.17 -5.55 1.05
N ALA A 799 16.34 -6.69 0.38
CA ALA A 799 16.96 -6.74 -0.95
C ALA A 799 16.04 -6.22 -2.07
N THR A 800 14.72 -6.42 -1.96
CA THR A 800 13.75 -6.16 -3.05
C THR A 800 12.88 -4.92 -2.87
N ILE A 801 12.61 -4.50 -1.62
CA ILE A 801 11.67 -3.44 -1.25
C ILE A 801 12.37 -2.33 -0.46
N TYR A 802 13.13 -2.66 0.58
CA TYR A 802 13.83 -1.66 1.42
C TYR A 802 15.30 -1.48 1.06
N SER A 803 15.63 -1.64 -0.22
CA SER A 803 16.99 -1.41 -0.69
C SER A 803 17.32 0.09 -0.74
N LYS A 804 18.62 0.40 -0.76
CA LYS A 804 19.10 1.79 -0.91
C LYS A 804 18.60 2.44 -2.20
N GLU A 805 18.51 1.68 -3.28
CA GLU A 805 17.98 2.15 -4.57
C GLU A 805 16.50 2.53 -4.43
N LYS A 806 15.70 1.72 -3.72
CA LYS A 806 14.28 2.00 -3.49
C LYS A 806 14.05 3.20 -2.59
N MET A 807 14.92 3.38 -1.59
CA MET A 807 14.93 4.58 -0.77
C MET A 807 15.15 5.84 -1.61
N LEU A 808 16.06 5.79 -2.59
CA LEU A 808 16.30 6.92 -3.50
C LEU A 808 15.11 7.22 -4.41
N ASP A 809 14.32 6.21 -4.79
CA ASP A 809 13.08 6.41 -5.55
C ASP A 809 12.01 7.13 -4.73
N VAL A 810 11.80 6.70 -3.48
CA VAL A 810 10.86 7.35 -2.56
C VAL A 810 11.32 8.78 -2.25
N TYR A 811 12.63 8.98 -2.05
CA TYR A 811 13.21 10.31 -1.86
C TYR A 811 13.02 11.22 -3.08
N TRP A 812 13.21 10.69 -4.29
CA TRP A 812 12.92 11.41 -5.52
C TRP A 812 11.45 11.82 -5.60
N LEU A 813 10.53 10.92 -5.23
CA LEU A 813 9.09 11.20 -5.21
C LEU A 813 8.72 12.32 -4.22
N VAL A 814 9.34 12.33 -3.02
CA VAL A 814 9.17 13.43 -2.06
C VAL A 814 9.60 14.76 -2.66
N ARG A 815 10.76 14.81 -3.33
CA ARG A 815 11.26 16.04 -3.98
C ARG A 815 10.35 16.52 -5.10
N VAL A 816 9.81 15.60 -5.91
CA VAL A 816 8.81 15.93 -6.94
C VAL A 816 7.56 16.55 -6.31
N CYS A 817 7.05 15.97 -5.23
CA CYS A 817 5.88 16.51 -4.53
C CYS A 817 6.15 17.89 -3.94
N ILE A 818 7.26 18.07 -3.21
CA ILE A 818 7.65 19.37 -2.63
C ILE A 818 7.78 20.43 -3.73
N GLY A 819 8.53 20.13 -4.80
CA GLY A 819 8.73 21.08 -5.90
C GLY A 819 7.43 21.44 -6.64
N THR A 820 6.47 20.51 -6.67
CA THR A 820 5.13 20.72 -7.24
C THR A 820 4.26 21.60 -6.31
N ILE A 821 4.23 21.29 -5.01
CA ILE A 821 3.46 22.03 -4.00
C ILE A 821 3.93 23.47 -3.90
N GLU A 822 5.24 23.72 -3.80
CA GLU A 822 5.81 25.07 -3.70
C GLU A 822 5.47 25.95 -4.91
N ARG A 823 5.38 25.36 -6.10
CA ARG A 823 5.01 26.08 -7.32
C ARG A 823 3.50 26.30 -7.41
N ALA A 824 2.71 25.31 -7.02
CA ALA A 824 1.27 25.42 -6.97
C ALA A 824 0.83 26.48 -5.95
N ASP A 825 1.49 26.56 -4.80
CA ASP A 825 1.24 27.55 -3.76
C ASP A 825 1.40 29.00 -4.27
N ARG A 826 2.38 29.23 -5.17
CA ARG A 826 2.62 30.53 -5.82
C ARG A 826 1.53 30.95 -6.81
N THR A 827 0.62 30.05 -7.20
CA THR A 827 -0.50 30.37 -8.09
C THR A 827 -1.68 31.06 -7.38
N GLY A 828 -1.54 31.39 -6.09
CA GLY A 828 -2.55 32.13 -5.33
C GLY A 828 -3.80 31.28 -5.09
N SER A 829 -4.98 31.80 -5.46
CA SER A 829 -6.26 31.10 -5.29
C SER A 829 -6.37 29.82 -6.13
N LEU A 830 -5.61 29.71 -7.22
CA LEU A 830 -5.60 28.51 -8.08
C LEU A 830 -4.97 27.29 -7.39
N PHE A 831 -4.25 27.49 -6.28
CA PHE A 831 -3.76 26.40 -5.42
C PHE A 831 -4.89 25.47 -4.94
N ALA A 832 -6.10 26.00 -4.78
CA ALA A 832 -7.28 25.23 -4.38
C ALA A 832 -7.62 24.09 -5.37
N PHE A 833 -7.22 24.20 -6.65
CA PHE A 833 -7.43 23.17 -7.67
C PHE A 833 -6.44 22.01 -7.63
N MET A 834 -5.35 22.11 -6.85
CA MET A 834 -4.36 21.05 -6.74
C MET A 834 -5.02 19.78 -6.15
N PRO A 835 -4.78 18.59 -6.72
CA PRO A 835 -5.24 17.34 -6.13
C PRO A 835 -4.65 17.14 -4.73
N GLU A 836 -5.49 16.75 -3.77
CA GLU A 836 -5.09 16.62 -2.37
C GLU A 836 -3.97 15.57 -2.17
N PHE A 837 -3.91 14.59 -3.07
CA PHE A 837 -2.98 13.47 -2.96
C PHE A 837 -1.50 13.89 -3.00
N TYR A 838 -1.16 15.06 -3.55
CA TYR A 838 0.22 15.55 -3.55
C TYR A 838 0.74 15.80 -2.12
N LEU A 839 -0.10 16.39 -1.26
CA LEU A 839 0.23 16.58 0.15
C LEU A 839 0.29 15.23 0.88
N ASN A 840 -0.68 14.35 0.62
CA ASN A 840 -0.69 13.00 1.20
C ASN A 840 0.58 12.22 0.86
N VAL A 841 0.97 12.18 -0.41
CA VAL A 841 2.18 11.47 -0.87
C VAL A 841 3.44 12.05 -0.23
N ALA A 842 3.57 13.38 -0.15
CA ALA A 842 4.72 14.00 0.52
C ALA A 842 4.85 13.55 1.99
N MET A 843 3.73 13.49 2.71
CA MET A 843 3.68 13.04 4.11
C MET A 843 3.97 11.53 4.24
N TYR A 844 3.29 10.70 3.44
CA TYR A 844 3.43 9.24 3.48
C TYR A 844 4.82 8.78 3.05
N ALA A 845 5.39 9.38 2.02
CA ALA A 845 6.73 9.05 1.53
C ALA A 845 7.81 9.50 2.53
N TYR A 846 7.67 10.64 3.19
CA TYR A 846 8.55 11.02 4.30
C TYR A 846 8.47 10.02 5.46
N ASN A 847 7.26 9.64 5.87
CA ASN A 847 7.06 8.64 6.92
C ASN A 847 7.74 7.30 6.55
N ALA A 848 7.61 6.88 5.29
CA ALA A 848 8.26 5.67 4.79
C ALA A 848 9.79 5.76 4.86
N LEU A 849 10.38 6.86 4.39
CA LEU A 849 11.83 7.08 4.44
C LEU A 849 12.37 7.04 5.87
N LYS A 850 11.60 7.57 6.82
CA LYS A 850 12.03 7.66 8.22
C LYS A 850 11.89 6.34 8.97
N ASN A 851 10.77 5.62 8.77
CA ASN A 851 10.35 4.53 9.64
C ASN A 851 10.47 3.13 9.01
N TYR A 852 10.51 2.99 7.68
CA TYR A 852 10.39 1.68 7.05
C TYR A 852 11.74 1.10 6.56
N PHE A 853 12.69 1.95 6.20
CA PHE A 853 14.00 1.51 5.71
C PHE A 853 14.94 1.14 6.87
N SER A 854 15.76 0.11 6.65
CA SER A 854 16.70 -0.39 7.66
C SER A 854 17.74 0.67 8.08
N PRO A 855 18.31 0.59 9.30
CA PRO A 855 19.38 1.50 9.74
C PRO A 855 20.60 1.53 8.80
N ALA A 856 20.89 0.44 8.09
CA ALA A 856 21.96 0.37 7.09
C ALA A 856 21.69 1.23 5.84
N SER A 857 20.43 1.53 5.57
CA SER A 857 19.96 2.45 4.53
C SER A 857 19.11 3.54 5.19
N SER A 858 19.72 4.32 6.10
CA SER A 858 19.03 5.40 6.80
C SER A 858 18.99 6.69 5.97
N MET A 859 18.04 7.56 6.33
CA MET A 859 17.97 8.92 5.81
C MET A 859 19.26 9.71 5.97
N ASP A 860 20.14 9.37 6.93
CA ASP A 860 21.39 10.08 7.19
C ASP A 860 22.36 10.06 6.00
N GLN A 861 22.17 9.12 5.05
CA GLN A 861 22.95 9.02 3.82
C GLN A 861 22.44 9.94 2.68
N LEU A 862 21.30 10.59 2.86
CA LEU A 862 20.67 11.45 1.85
C LEU A 862 21.02 12.94 2.10
N PRO A 863 20.95 13.82 1.09
CA PRO A 863 21.03 15.26 1.30
C PRO A 863 19.69 15.79 1.84
N TYR A 864 19.31 15.36 3.05
CA TYR A 864 17.93 15.50 3.56
C TYR A 864 17.63 16.85 4.21
N GLU A 865 18.62 17.60 4.67
CA GLU A 865 18.38 18.80 5.51
C GLU A 865 17.52 19.87 4.82
N GLU A 866 17.79 20.15 3.55
CA GLU A 866 17.01 21.12 2.75
C GLU A 866 15.59 20.59 2.52
N THR A 867 15.46 19.34 2.06
CA THR A 867 14.18 18.67 1.85
C THR A 867 13.32 18.65 3.11
N LEU A 868 13.93 18.41 4.29
CA LEU A 868 13.22 18.47 5.57
C LEU A 868 12.76 19.90 5.91
N THR A 869 13.57 20.91 5.58
CA THR A 869 13.20 22.31 5.84
C THR A 869 12.06 22.76 4.92
N GLN A 870 12.07 22.34 3.65
CA GLN A 870 10.99 22.60 2.70
C GLN A 870 9.69 21.90 3.11
N LEU A 871 9.77 20.62 3.50
CA LEU A 871 8.60 19.89 3.99
C LEU A 871 8.06 20.50 5.29
N ALA A 872 8.94 20.95 6.19
CA ALA A 872 8.55 21.66 7.40
C ALA A 872 7.82 22.97 7.09
N ALA A 873 8.28 23.74 6.09
CA ALA A 873 7.61 24.95 5.64
C ALA A 873 6.21 24.65 5.08
N ILE A 874 6.08 23.62 4.24
CA ILE A 874 4.78 23.14 3.73
C ILE A 874 3.83 22.78 4.87
N LEU A 875 4.27 21.97 5.83
CA LEU A 875 3.44 21.55 6.97
C LEU A 875 3.04 22.74 7.86
N ALA A 876 4.00 23.63 8.18
CA ALA A 876 3.79 24.81 9.02
C ALA A 876 2.85 25.84 8.39
N LYS A 877 2.90 25.99 7.07
CA LYS A 877 2.07 26.95 6.33
C LYS A 877 0.66 26.42 6.07
N HIS A 878 0.54 25.16 5.63
CA HIS A 878 -0.70 24.69 5.01
C HIS A 878 -1.75 24.11 5.97
N PHE A 879 -1.39 23.67 7.19
CA PHE A 879 -2.36 23.09 8.13
C PHE A 879 -3.49 24.06 8.53
N ALA A 880 -3.22 25.37 8.47
CA ALA A 880 -4.16 26.44 8.78
C ALA A 880 -4.49 27.32 7.55
N ASP A 881 -4.17 26.86 6.33
CA ASP A 881 -4.43 27.60 5.10
C ASP A 881 -5.94 27.62 4.79
N PRO A 882 -6.55 28.79 4.58
CA PRO A 882 -7.97 28.89 4.27
C PRO A 882 -8.34 28.32 2.90
N ARG A 883 -7.38 28.18 1.97
CA ARG A 883 -7.60 27.59 0.63
C ARG A 883 -7.78 26.07 0.68
N ILE A 884 -7.40 25.44 1.80
CA ILE A 884 -7.51 24.00 2.01
C ILE A 884 -8.78 23.68 2.81
N VAL A 885 -9.56 22.70 2.39
CA VAL A 885 -10.84 22.29 2.98
C VAL A 885 -10.86 20.75 3.08
N GLY A 886 -11.68 20.21 3.99
CA GLY A 886 -11.87 18.77 4.14
C GLY A 886 -10.89 18.10 5.12
N THR A 887 -10.86 16.77 5.11
CA THR A 887 -10.14 15.92 6.08
C THR A 887 -8.62 16.01 5.98
N ILE A 888 -8.07 16.58 4.89
CA ILE A 888 -6.62 16.71 4.72
C ILE A 888 -5.98 17.67 5.72
N LYS A 889 -6.74 18.61 6.28
CA LYS A 889 -6.26 19.48 7.37
C LYS A 889 -5.84 18.67 8.60
N ASP A 890 -6.62 17.66 8.93
CA ASP A 890 -6.33 16.78 10.07
C ASP A 890 -5.09 15.94 9.81
N ALA A 891 -4.93 15.45 8.57
CA ALA A 891 -3.73 14.74 8.14
C ALA A 891 -2.48 15.62 8.20
N LEU A 892 -2.55 16.88 7.77
CA LEU A 892 -1.44 17.85 7.86
C LEU A 892 -1.05 18.13 9.32
N MET A 893 -2.04 18.35 10.20
CA MET A 893 -1.79 18.55 11.63
C MET A 893 -1.15 17.32 12.27
N GLN A 894 -1.64 16.13 11.95
CA GLN A 894 -1.07 14.89 12.44
C GLN A 894 0.35 14.65 11.93
N ALA A 895 0.60 14.94 10.65
CA ALA A 895 1.93 14.86 10.07
C ALA A 895 2.89 15.84 10.76
N LEU A 896 2.48 17.08 11.00
CA LEU A 896 3.26 18.06 11.76
C LEU A 896 3.54 17.58 13.19
N ALA A 897 2.56 17.00 13.87
CA ALA A 897 2.72 16.41 15.20
C ALA A 897 3.77 15.28 15.21
N SER A 898 3.73 14.39 14.22
CA SER A 898 4.76 13.38 14.04
C SER A 898 6.12 13.97 13.68
N TYR A 899 6.14 15.07 12.92
CA TYR A 899 7.35 15.71 12.43
C TYR A 899 8.17 16.35 13.56
N VAL A 900 7.50 17.02 14.50
CA VAL A 900 8.14 17.64 15.68
C VAL A 900 8.60 16.62 16.71
N CYS A 901 8.23 15.34 16.57
CA CYS A 901 8.68 14.30 17.48
C CYS A 901 10.17 13.98 17.34
N TYR A 902 10.79 14.26 16.19
CA TYR A 902 12.17 13.87 15.89
C TYR A 902 13.13 15.06 15.91
N PRO A 903 14.33 14.94 16.51
CA PRO A 903 15.27 16.06 16.65
C PRO A 903 15.68 16.73 15.32
N GLN A 904 15.98 15.95 14.28
CA GLN A 904 16.39 16.47 12.97
C GLN A 904 15.26 17.27 12.29
N SER A 905 14.03 16.73 12.34
CA SER A 905 12.85 17.37 11.78
C SER A 905 12.39 18.59 12.56
N LEU A 906 12.52 18.56 13.89
CA LEU A 906 12.27 19.73 14.74
C LEU A 906 13.24 20.87 14.43
N ARG A 907 14.54 20.58 14.27
CA ARG A 907 15.54 21.58 13.82
C ARG A 907 15.17 22.16 12.45
N ALA A 908 14.59 21.36 11.56
CA ALA A 908 14.12 21.85 10.27
C ALA A 908 12.96 22.85 10.43
N VAL A 909 12.02 22.61 11.35
CA VAL A 909 10.96 23.57 11.71
C VAL A 909 11.55 24.87 12.27
N GLU A 910 12.58 24.77 13.12
CA GLU A 910 13.25 25.94 13.71
C GLU A 910 13.96 26.83 12.68
N ARG A 911 14.44 26.24 11.56
CA ARG A 911 15.14 26.96 10.48
C ARG A 911 14.21 27.78 9.58
N ILE A 912 12.89 27.53 9.60
CA ILE A 912 11.93 28.29 8.78
C ILE A 912 11.82 29.73 9.31
N ALA A 913 11.94 30.74 8.46
CA ALA A 913 12.00 32.14 8.92
C ALA A 913 10.63 32.75 9.25
N GLU A 914 9.74 32.84 8.26
CA GLU A 914 8.45 33.55 8.34
C GLU A 914 7.31 32.63 8.83
N ASP A 915 7.18 31.43 8.25
CA ASP A 915 6.03 30.56 8.52
C ASP A 915 6.01 29.99 9.95
N ARG A 916 7.15 29.96 10.67
CA ARG A 916 7.21 29.47 12.06
C ARG A 916 6.38 30.33 13.03
N VAL A 917 6.32 31.65 12.82
CA VAL A 917 5.56 32.55 13.71
C VAL A 917 4.07 32.43 13.43
N ALA A 918 3.71 32.34 12.14
CA ALA A 918 2.34 32.08 11.73
C ALA A 918 1.85 30.72 12.24
N MET A 919 2.67 29.67 12.14
CA MET A 919 2.40 28.35 12.70
C MET A 919 2.13 28.44 14.20
N MET A 920 3.00 29.10 14.98
CA MET A 920 2.79 29.25 16.43
C MET A 920 1.52 30.04 16.77
N ARG A 921 1.20 31.10 16.01
CA ARG A 921 -0.06 31.84 16.17
C ARG A 921 -1.26 30.94 15.93
N ASN A 922 -1.24 30.16 14.86
CA ASN A 922 -2.31 29.21 14.54
C ASN A 922 -2.41 28.11 15.60
N LEU A 923 -1.29 27.59 16.14
CA LEU A 923 -1.28 26.62 17.24
C LEU A 923 -1.83 27.17 18.56
N LEU A 924 -1.92 28.50 18.74
CA LEU A 924 -2.50 29.15 19.91
C LEU A 924 -3.96 29.61 19.69
N ALA A 925 -4.58 29.27 18.55
CA ALA A 925 -5.99 29.55 18.32
C ALA A 925 -6.90 28.78 19.32
N PRO A 926 -8.09 29.32 19.67
CA PRO A 926 -9.02 28.68 20.61
C PRO A 926 -9.43 27.26 20.17
N TYR A 927 -9.61 26.36 21.13
CA TYR A 927 -9.91 24.94 20.86
C TYR A 927 -11.31 24.67 20.28
N GLU A 928 -12.27 25.59 20.44
CA GLU A 928 -13.65 25.42 19.96
C GLU A 928 -13.79 25.47 18.43
N GLN A 929 -12.78 25.99 17.72
CA GLN A 929 -12.84 26.22 16.27
C GLN A 929 -12.00 25.22 15.46
N ARG A 930 -11.46 24.16 16.08
CA ARG A 930 -10.57 23.20 15.40
C ARG A 930 -10.38 21.87 16.17
N PRO A 931 -9.84 20.83 15.52
CA PRO A 931 -9.34 19.63 16.18
C PRO A 931 -8.15 19.95 17.09
N TRP A 932 -8.42 20.10 18.38
CA TRP A 932 -7.46 20.66 19.34
C TRP A 932 -6.47 19.63 19.90
N ALA A 933 -6.82 18.35 19.92
CA ALA A 933 -5.98 17.30 20.50
C ALA A 933 -4.58 17.27 19.86
N GLN A 934 -4.49 17.23 18.52
CA GLN A 934 -3.23 17.20 17.78
C GLN A 934 -2.37 18.44 18.04
N THR A 935 -3.00 19.62 18.15
CA THR A 935 -2.30 20.87 18.44
C THR A 935 -1.75 20.90 19.86
N ASN A 936 -2.49 20.30 20.81
CA ASN A 936 -2.05 20.12 22.18
C ASN A 936 -0.83 19.17 22.24
N TRP A 937 -0.86 18.05 21.50
CA TRP A 937 0.29 17.13 21.40
C TRP A 937 1.55 17.81 20.86
N ILE A 938 1.41 18.69 19.85
CA ILE A 938 2.54 19.48 19.33
C ILE A 938 3.13 20.36 20.46
N LEU A 939 2.30 21.14 21.15
CA LEU A 939 2.75 22.03 22.24
C LEU A 939 3.43 21.26 23.38
N VAL A 940 2.86 20.13 23.79
CA VAL A 940 3.46 19.24 24.80
C VAL A 940 4.82 18.71 24.34
N ARG A 941 4.95 18.35 23.05
CA ARG A 941 6.24 17.86 22.52
C ARG A 941 7.30 18.96 22.52
N LEU A 942 6.94 20.20 22.18
CA LEU A 942 7.85 21.35 22.25
C LEU A 942 8.31 21.66 23.69
N TRP A 943 7.50 21.30 24.70
CA TRP A 943 7.79 21.46 26.13
C TRP A 943 8.60 20.30 26.74
N ARG A 944 8.61 19.12 26.09
CA ARG A 944 9.21 17.90 26.63
C ARG A 944 10.72 18.03 26.79
N GLY A 945 11.16 18.11 28.05
CA GLY A 945 12.54 18.46 28.44
C GLY A 945 12.63 19.65 29.40
N CYS A 946 11.57 20.45 29.56
CA CYS A 946 11.61 21.70 30.34
C CYS A 946 10.74 21.69 31.62
N GLY A 947 9.63 20.94 31.64
CA GLY A 947 8.71 20.89 32.79
C GLY A 947 9.25 20.20 34.04
N PHE A 948 8.72 20.52 35.22
CA PHE A 948 8.98 19.83 36.48
C PHE A 948 8.68 18.33 36.32
N GLY A 949 9.62 17.46 36.71
CA GLY A 949 9.60 16.00 36.51
C GLY A 949 9.36 15.53 35.07
N TYR A 950 9.44 16.43 34.09
CA TYR A 950 9.22 16.20 32.65
C TYR A 950 10.49 16.40 31.81
N ARG A 951 11.62 16.65 32.50
CA ARG A 951 12.96 16.83 31.92
C ARG A 951 13.70 15.50 31.73
N TYR A 952 13.25 14.46 32.43
CA TYR A 952 13.94 13.18 32.50
C TYR A 952 13.47 12.21 31.41
N THR A 953 14.43 11.47 30.84
CA THR A 953 14.23 10.47 29.78
C THR A 953 13.63 9.16 30.33
N ARG A 954 13.86 8.87 31.62
CA ARG A 954 13.30 7.72 32.35
C ARG A 954 12.64 8.24 33.62
N LEU A 955 11.49 7.68 33.95
CA LEU A 955 10.80 7.94 35.21
C LEU A 955 11.64 7.38 36.37
N PRO A 956 12.07 8.18 37.35
CA PRO A 956 12.98 7.75 38.41
C PRO A 956 12.49 6.53 39.22
N HIS A 957 11.18 6.30 39.28
CA HIS A 957 10.55 5.22 40.06
C HIS A 957 10.51 3.86 39.37
N LEU A 958 10.61 3.80 38.04
CA LEU A 958 10.71 2.54 37.29
C LEU A 958 12.12 1.92 37.36
N LEU A 959 13.07 2.57 38.05
CA LEU A 959 14.44 2.07 38.24
C LEU A 959 14.55 0.99 39.34
N LYS A 960 13.53 0.80 40.18
CA LYS A 960 13.56 -0.14 41.32
C LYS A 960 12.87 -1.49 41.07
N THR A 961 12.05 -1.61 40.04
CA THR A 961 11.52 -2.91 39.59
C THR A 961 12.51 -3.57 38.64
N LYS A 962 12.65 -4.91 38.75
CA LYS A 962 13.57 -5.69 37.91
C LYS A 962 13.36 -5.33 36.42
N PRO A 963 14.43 -5.28 35.61
CA PRO A 963 14.39 -4.76 34.22
C PRO A 963 13.50 -5.54 33.23
N GLU A 964 12.76 -6.55 33.68
CA GLU A 964 12.07 -7.53 32.83
C GLU A 964 10.57 -7.28 32.67
N ASP A 965 9.97 -6.46 33.52
CA ASP A 965 8.55 -6.07 33.37
C ASP A 965 8.36 -4.81 32.50
N ALA A 966 9.42 -4.37 31.80
CA ALA A 966 9.43 -3.17 30.96
C ALA A 966 8.94 -3.41 29.50
N ASN A 967 8.11 -4.42 29.26
CA ASN A 967 7.50 -4.71 27.96
C ASN A 967 6.22 -3.87 27.72
N LEU A 968 6.32 -2.56 27.91
CA LEU A 968 5.28 -1.60 27.56
C LEU A 968 5.72 -0.76 26.36
N PRO A 969 4.86 -0.49 25.36
CA PRO A 969 5.25 0.19 24.12
C PRO A 969 5.82 1.58 24.43
N SER A 970 7.13 1.66 24.33
CA SER A 970 7.95 2.79 24.69
C SER A 970 8.09 3.74 23.49
N LEU A 971 7.00 4.40 23.10
CA LEU A 971 6.99 5.45 22.05
C LEU A 971 7.46 6.83 22.54
N GLN A 972 8.37 6.89 23.52
CA GLN A 972 8.80 8.16 24.10
C GLN A 972 10.25 8.47 23.67
N PRO A 973 10.48 9.12 22.50
CA PRO A 973 11.81 9.57 22.05
C PRO A 973 12.50 10.45 23.10
N GLU A 974 13.82 10.66 23.05
CA GLU A 974 14.49 11.52 24.02
C GLU A 974 13.84 12.93 24.12
N PRO A 975 13.91 13.61 25.29
CA PRO A 975 13.45 14.98 25.42
C PRO A 975 14.18 15.86 24.41
N CYS A 976 13.42 16.52 23.53
CA CYS A 976 13.95 17.41 22.52
C CYS A 976 13.11 18.68 22.49
N PRO A 977 13.25 19.57 23.48
CA PRO A 977 12.45 20.78 23.58
C PRO A 977 12.92 21.82 22.54
N SER A 978 11.98 22.59 21.99
CA SER A 978 12.32 23.74 21.13
C SER A 978 12.23 25.04 21.92
N LEU A 979 13.38 25.50 22.44
CA LEU A 979 13.46 26.79 23.13
C LEU A 979 13.11 27.97 22.22
N LEU A 980 13.37 27.85 20.91
CA LEU A 980 13.05 28.89 19.94
C LEU A 980 11.54 29.07 19.80
N LEU A 981 10.80 27.98 19.57
CA LEU A 981 9.34 28.03 19.40
C LEU A 981 8.65 28.40 20.72
N GLN A 982 9.17 27.94 21.87
CA GLN A 982 8.72 28.40 23.20
C GLN A 982 8.86 29.92 23.36
N ARG A 983 9.99 30.53 22.94
CA ARG A 983 10.15 32.00 22.96
C ARG A 983 9.17 32.70 22.03
N HIS A 984 8.85 32.14 20.86
CA HIS A 984 7.83 32.71 19.98
C HIS A 984 6.44 32.66 20.60
N MET A 985 6.05 31.55 21.22
CA MET A 985 4.82 31.44 22.01
C MET A 985 4.78 32.51 23.11
N ALA A 986 5.86 32.66 23.87
CA ALA A 986 5.94 33.64 24.94
C ALA A 986 5.70 35.07 24.43
N ARG A 987 6.35 35.46 23.33
CA ARG A 987 6.16 36.79 22.71
C ARG A 987 4.73 37.01 22.22
N LEU A 988 4.12 36.01 21.58
CA LEU A 988 2.76 36.11 21.05
C LEU A 988 1.74 36.31 22.18
N LEU A 989 1.83 35.50 23.24
CA LEU A 989 0.92 35.59 24.39
C LEU A 989 1.14 36.84 25.24
N SER A 990 2.36 37.40 25.26
CA SER A 990 2.63 38.69 25.92
C SER A 990 2.09 39.87 25.11
N ALA A 991 2.13 39.80 23.79
CA ALA A 991 1.73 40.90 22.89
C ALA A 991 0.21 40.99 22.71
N ASP A 992 -0.48 39.86 22.50
CA ASP A 992 -1.91 39.81 22.23
C ASP A 992 -2.68 39.27 23.45
N LYS A 993 -3.21 40.19 24.25
CA LYS A 993 -3.89 39.88 25.52
C LYS A 993 -5.21 39.14 25.32
N ASP A 994 -5.94 39.44 24.26
CA ASP A 994 -7.26 38.86 23.98
C ASP A 994 -7.11 37.43 23.44
N MET A 995 -6.16 37.21 22.52
CA MET A 995 -5.79 35.86 22.06
C MET A 995 -5.34 34.99 23.25
N ALA A 996 -4.46 35.51 24.12
CA ALA A 996 -3.96 34.77 25.27
C ALA A 996 -5.10 34.36 26.23
N ALA A 997 -6.03 35.28 26.50
CA ALA A 997 -7.19 35.00 27.34
C ALA A 997 -8.12 33.96 26.70
N SER A 998 -8.43 34.09 25.40
CA SER A 998 -9.29 33.15 24.68
C SER A 998 -8.67 31.75 24.59
N PHE A 999 -7.38 31.65 24.32
CA PHE A 999 -6.63 30.39 24.29
C PHE A 999 -6.70 29.70 25.66
N LEU A 1000 -6.29 30.39 26.73
CA LEU A 1000 -6.26 29.81 28.07
C LEU A 1000 -7.65 29.42 28.59
N ASN A 1001 -8.68 30.22 28.31
CA ASN A 1001 -10.05 29.85 28.65
C ASN A 1001 -10.47 28.54 27.97
N SER A 1002 -10.09 28.34 26.71
CA SER A 1002 -10.38 27.10 25.98
C SER A 1002 -9.60 25.89 26.53
N VAL A 1003 -8.33 26.06 26.91
CA VAL A 1003 -7.51 25.00 27.54
C VAL A 1003 -8.10 24.60 28.91
N LEU A 1004 -8.47 25.58 29.74
CA LEU A 1004 -9.08 25.33 31.06
C LEU A 1004 -10.44 24.65 30.93
N ASN A 1005 -11.27 25.02 29.94
CA ASN A 1005 -12.54 24.36 29.65
C ASN A 1005 -12.34 22.89 29.29
N GLN A 1006 -11.40 22.61 28.36
CA GLN A 1006 -11.14 21.23 27.93
C GLN A 1006 -10.50 20.38 29.04
N LEU A 1007 -9.68 20.98 29.91
CA LEU A 1007 -9.12 20.27 31.05
C LEU A 1007 -10.21 19.87 32.04
N ASN A 1008 -11.13 20.78 32.34
CA ASN A 1008 -12.26 20.49 33.23
C ASN A 1008 -13.12 19.34 32.68
N TRP A 1009 -13.43 19.38 31.37
CA TRP A 1009 -14.17 18.32 30.70
C TRP A 1009 -13.42 16.98 30.72
N ALA A 1010 -12.18 16.95 30.22
CA ALA A 1010 -11.40 15.71 30.10
C ALA A 1010 -11.16 15.04 31.47
N PHE A 1011 -10.91 15.84 32.51
CA PHE A 1011 -10.72 15.32 33.86
C PHE A 1011 -12.04 14.82 34.47
N SER A 1012 -13.16 15.49 34.21
CA SER A 1012 -14.48 15.06 34.67
C SER A 1012 -14.91 13.73 34.02
N GLU A 1013 -14.71 13.59 32.71
CA GLU A 1013 -14.98 12.34 31.98
C GLU A 1013 -14.09 11.18 32.47
N PHE A 1014 -12.80 11.46 32.72
CA PHE A 1014 -11.89 10.46 33.31
C PHE A 1014 -12.40 9.94 34.66
N ILE A 1015 -12.93 10.81 35.52
CA ILE A 1015 -13.50 10.40 36.81
C ILE A 1015 -14.87 9.71 36.64
N GLY A 1016 -15.66 10.08 35.63
CA GLY A 1016 -17.01 9.55 35.40
C GLY A 1016 -17.04 8.18 34.69
N MET A 1017 -16.13 7.93 33.75
CA MET A 1017 -16.13 6.75 32.87
C MET A 1017 -14.99 5.77 33.21
N ILE A 1018 -15.09 5.11 34.37
CA ILE A 1018 -14.04 4.20 34.90
C ILE A 1018 -13.70 2.99 33.99
N GLN A 1019 -14.44 2.75 32.90
CA GLN A 1019 -14.20 1.65 31.95
C GLN A 1019 -13.49 2.04 30.64
N GLU A 1020 -13.29 3.33 30.32
CA GLU A 1020 -12.56 3.83 29.13
C GLU A 1020 -11.37 4.77 29.50
N CYS A 1021 -10.67 4.44 30.60
CA CYS A 1021 -9.84 5.38 31.39
C CYS A 1021 -8.57 5.97 30.77
N ALA A 1022 -7.89 5.31 29.83
CA ALA A 1022 -6.51 5.70 29.46
C ALA A 1022 -6.45 7.01 28.65
N THR A 1023 -7.35 7.18 27.67
CA THR A 1023 -7.27 8.32 26.74
C THR A 1023 -7.64 9.65 27.39
N CYS A 1024 -8.69 9.69 28.22
CA CYS A 1024 -9.09 10.90 28.96
C CYS A 1024 -8.05 11.30 30.01
N PHE A 1025 -7.37 10.31 30.62
CA PHE A 1025 -6.23 10.55 31.51
C PHE A 1025 -5.05 11.19 30.76
N ASP A 1026 -4.62 10.59 29.65
CA ASP A 1026 -3.54 11.12 28.81
C ASP A 1026 -3.84 12.55 28.33
N LEU A 1027 -5.10 12.81 27.97
CA LEU A 1027 -5.58 14.13 27.55
C LEU A 1027 -5.49 15.14 28.70
N SER A 1028 -5.94 14.77 29.90
CA SER A 1028 -5.85 15.63 31.10
C SER A 1028 -4.41 15.99 31.44
N VAL A 1029 -3.50 15.01 31.42
CA VAL A 1029 -2.06 15.23 31.64
C VAL A 1029 -1.49 16.15 30.57
N SER A 1030 -1.83 15.93 29.30
CA SER A 1030 -1.31 16.75 28.19
C SER A 1030 -1.73 18.22 28.31
N LEU A 1031 -2.98 18.49 28.68
CA LEU A 1031 -3.50 19.85 28.92
C LEU A 1031 -2.81 20.53 30.12
N LEU A 1032 -2.59 19.79 31.21
CA LEU A 1032 -1.82 20.29 32.36
C LEU A 1032 -0.38 20.65 31.97
N ARG A 1033 0.27 19.90 31.07
CA ARG A 1033 1.61 20.22 30.57
C ARG A 1033 1.65 21.49 29.71
N VAL A 1034 0.61 21.79 28.95
CA VAL A 1034 0.50 23.06 28.22
C VAL A 1034 0.26 24.23 29.16
N LEU A 1035 -0.53 24.05 30.22
CA LEU A 1035 -0.68 25.06 31.28
C LEU A 1035 0.63 25.30 32.02
N GLU A 1036 1.36 24.24 32.39
CA GLU A 1036 2.70 24.32 32.99
C GLU A 1036 3.67 25.11 32.10
N MET A 1037 3.72 24.79 30.81
CA MET A 1037 4.52 25.53 29.85
C MET A 1037 4.13 27.03 29.82
N THR A 1038 2.83 27.31 29.71
CA THR A 1038 2.33 28.69 29.56
C THR A 1038 2.64 29.54 30.81
N VAL A 1039 2.37 29.00 32.00
CA VAL A 1039 2.66 29.64 33.29
C VAL A 1039 4.17 29.85 33.46
N THR A 1040 4.99 28.94 32.96
CA THR A 1040 6.45 29.04 33.03
C THR A 1040 7.00 30.12 32.11
N LEU A 1041 6.52 30.16 30.87
CA LEU A 1041 7.00 31.09 29.84
C LEU A 1041 6.47 32.51 30.02
N VAL A 1042 5.21 32.68 30.42
CA VAL A 1042 4.55 33.99 30.57
C VAL A 1042 3.72 34.05 31.86
N PRO A 1043 4.37 34.07 33.04
CA PRO A 1043 3.68 34.11 34.33
C PRO A 1043 2.83 35.38 34.51
N GLU A 1044 3.18 36.46 33.82
CA GLU A 1044 2.45 37.74 33.85
C GLU A 1044 0.98 37.59 33.44
N ILE A 1045 0.60 36.62 32.60
CA ILE A 1045 -0.81 36.43 32.21
C ILE A 1045 -1.69 36.13 33.43
N PHE A 1046 -1.13 35.48 34.45
CA PHE A 1046 -1.82 35.14 35.69
C PHE A 1046 -1.50 36.10 36.85
N LEU A 1047 -0.34 36.74 36.81
CA LEU A 1047 0.18 37.53 37.94
C LEU A 1047 0.13 39.05 37.73
N ASP A 1048 -0.07 39.54 36.50
CA ASP A 1048 -0.22 40.96 36.19
C ASP A 1048 -1.68 41.39 36.30
N TRP A 1049 -2.04 41.89 37.47
CA TRP A 1049 -3.38 42.38 37.79
C TRP A 1049 -3.80 43.65 37.03
N SER A 1050 -2.89 44.26 36.25
CA SER A 1050 -3.29 45.30 35.28
C SER A 1050 -4.07 44.73 34.10
N ARG A 1051 -4.05 43.40 33.93
CA ARG A 1051 -4.83 42.68 32.91
C ARG A 1051 -6.18 42.26 33.50
N PRO A 1052 -7.31 42.62 32.86
CA PRO A 1052 -8.64 42.31 33.38
C PRO A 1052 -8.93 40.81 33.49
N SER A 1053 -8.26 39.98 32.69
CA SER A 1053 -8.43 38.52 32.69
C SER A 1053 -7.54 37.77 33.68
N ALA A 1054 -6.50 38.40 34.26
CA ALA A 1054 -5.50 37.69 35.08
C ALA A 1054 -6.09 37.09 36.36
N GLU A 1055 -6.91 37.86 37.09
CA GLU A 1055 -7.60 37.39 38.29
C GLU A 1055 -8.44 36.16 38.00
N LEU A 1056 -9.27 36.26 36.96
CA LEU A 1056 -10.22 35.24 36.58
C LEU A 1056 -9.52 33.95 36.16
N LEU A 1057 -8.51 34.05 35.30
CA LEU A 1057 -7.73 32.91 34.82
C LEU A 1057 -7.02 32.21 35.99
N LEU A 1058 -6.46 32.99 36.93
CA LEU A 1058 -5.79 32.44 38.11
C LEU A 1058 -6.77 31.73 39.06
N ARG A 1059 -7.95 32.29 39.32
CA ARG A 1059 -9.01 31.65 40.13
C ARG A 1059 -9.47 30.33 39.50
N ARG A 1060 -9.72 30.32 38.19
CA ARG A 1060 -10.13 29.11 37.45
C ARG A 1060 -9.04 28.03 37.44
N LEU A 1061 -7.79 28.44 37.24
CA LEU A 1061 -6.64 27.53 37.30
C LEU A 1061 -6.53 26.93 38.71
N ALA A 1062 -6.57 27.75 39.76
CA ALA A 1062 -6.52 27.29 41.15
C ALA A 1062 -7.62 26.26 41.48
N GLN A 1063 -8.87 26.55 41.08
CA GLN A 1063 -10.01 25.62 41.23
C GLN A 1063 -9.72 24.25 40.60
N LEU A 1064 -9.25 24.22 39.35
CA LEU A 1064 -8.96 22.97 38.65
C LEU A 1064 -7.78 22.21 39.25
N LEU A 1065 -6.69 22.90 39.60
CA LEU A 1065 -5.53 22.26 40.24
C LEU A 1065 -5.92 21.62 41.59
N ASN A 1066 -6.73 22.32 42.40
CA ASN A 1066 -7.23 21.78 43.67
C ASN A 1066 -8.15 20.58 43.49
N GLN A 1067 -9.04 20.62 42.49
CA GLN A 1067 -9.90 19.48 42.14
C GLN A 1067 -9.08 18.26 41.73
N VAL A 1068 -8.04 18.45 40.89
CA VAL A 1068 -7.14 17.38 40.48
C VAL A 1068 -6.38 16.81 41.67
N LEU A 1069 -5.75 17.68 42.48
CA LEU A 1069 -5.00 17.25 43.68
C LEU A 1069 -5.88 16.42 44.60
N ASN A 1070 -7.04 16.94 45.03
CA ASN A 1070 -7.90 16.23 45.98
C ASN A 1070 -8.43 14.91 45.45
N ARG A 1071 -8.68 14.77 44.15
CA ARG A 1071 -9.21 13.53 43.58
C ARG A 1071 -8.13 12.47 43.38
N VAL A 1072 -6.88 12.88 43.11
CA VAL A 1072 -5.75 11.98 42.88
C VAL A 1072 -5.05 11.61 44.20
N THR A 1073 -4.98 12.50 45.20
CA THR A 1073 -4.22 12.26 46.45
C THR A 1073 -5.07 11.83 47.64
N ALA A 1074 -6.38 11.68 47.48
CA ALA A 1074 -7.25 11.31 48.60
C ALA A 1074 -7.20 9.80 48.90
N GLU A 1075 -6.96 9.47 50.16
CA GLU A 1075 -6.74 8.10 50.64
C GLU A 1075 -7.94 7.18 50.37
N LYS A 1076 -7.69 6.00 49.77
CA LYS A 1076 -8.68 4.91 49.57
C LYS A 1076 -9.80 5.23 48.57
N ASN A 1077 -9.53 6.08 47.58
CA ASN A 1077 -10.51 6.51 46.58
C ASN A 1077 -10.55 5.65 45.32
N LEU A 1078 -11.46 6.01 44.40
CA LEU A 1078 -11.66 5.35 43.09
C LEU A 1078 -10.36 5.33 42.25
N PHE A 1079 -9.53 6.38 42.32
CA PHE A 1079 -8.28 6.44 41.57
C PHE A 1079 -7.26 5.38 42.02
N ASP A 1080 -7.06 5.23 43.34
CA ASP A 1080 -6.26 4.12 43.91
C ASP A 1080 -6.76 2.75 43.46
N ARG A 1081 -8.08 2.56 43.35
CA ARG A 1081 -8.65 1.29 42.85
C ARG A 1081 -8.33 1.09 41.37
N VAL A 1082 -8.44 2.13 40.54
CA VAL A 1082 -8.17 2.07 39.10
C VAL A 1082 -6.71 1.75 38.80
N VAL A 1083 -5.77 2.40 39.49
CA VAL A 1083 -4.33 2.14 39.34
C VAL A 1083 -3.96 0.72 39.78
N ASN A 1084 -4.69 0.16 40.75
CA ASN A 1084 -4.46 -1.21 41.25
C ASN A 1084 -5.25 -2.31 40.49
N LEU A 1085 -6.09 -1.96 39.51
CA LEU A 1085 -6.81 -2.94 38.69
C LEU A 1085 -5.82 -3.59 37.69
N ARG A 1086 -5.83 -4.93 37.60
CA ARG A 1086 -5.10 -5.70 36.56
C ARG A 1086 -5.78 -5.63 35.18
N LEU A 1087 -6.18 -4.44 34.77
CA LEU A 1087 -6.69 -4.14 33.43
C LEU A 1087 -5.54 -3.54 32.61
N PRO A 1088 -5.61 -3.52 31.26
CA PRO A 1088 -4.58 -2.92 30.41
C PRO A 1088 -4.63 -1.38 30.45
N LEU A 1089 -4.52 -0.79 31.65
CA LEU A 1089 -4.51 0.65 31.94
C LEU A 1089 -3.12 1.11 32.40
N GLU A 1090 -2.09 0.53 31.80
CA GLU A 1090 -0.68 0.67 32.19
C GLU A 1090 -0.12 2.12 32.07
N SER A 1091 -0.84 3.05 31.43
CA SER A 1091 -0.46 4.48 31.35
C SER A 1091 -1.03 5.35 32.48
N VAL A 1092 -2.01 4.85 33.24
CA VAL A 1092 -2.71 5.61 34.30
C VAL A 1092 -1.97 5.45 35.62
N ASP A 1093 -1.27 6.49 36.07
CA ASP A 1093 -0.50 6.50 37.31
C ASP A 1093 -0.60 7.87 38.03
N HIS A 1094 -0.29 7.90 39.32
CA HIS A 1094 -0.26 9.13 40.12
C HIS A 1094 0.81 10.11 39.63
N TYR A 1095 1.95 9.59 39.16
CA TYR A 1095 3.11 10.42 38.83
C TYR A 1095 2.87 11.44 37.70
N PRO A 1096 2.38 11.08 36.50
CA PRO A 1096 2.33 12.00 35.36
C PRO A 1096 1.47 13.24 35.58
N ILE A 1097 0.38 13.09 36.34
CA ILE A 1097 -0.59 14.16 36.63
C ILE A 1097 -0.13 15.05 37.79
N LEU A 1098 0.34 14.47 38.90
CA LEU A 1098 0.76 15.22 40.08
C LEU A 1098 1.98 16.10 39.81
N VAL A 1099 2.92 15.60 39.02
CA VAL A 1099 4.13 16.34 38.66
C VAL A 1099 3.81 17.56 37.79
N ALA A 1100 2.83 17.47 36.88
CA ALA A 1100 2.41 18.60 36.06
C ALA A 1100 1.77 19.70 36.91
N VAL A 1101 0.89 19.32 37.85
CA VAL A 1101 0.27 20.25 38.81
C VAL A 1101 1.32 20.91 39.69
N THR A 1102 2.28 20.12 40.20
CA THR A 1102 3.36 20.62 41.05
C THR A 1102 4.22 21.64 40.31
N GLY A 1103 4.57 21.38 39.04
CA GLY A 1103 5.32 22.32 38.21
C GLY A 1103 4.63 23.68 38.05
N ILE A 1104 3.30 23.67 37.85
CA ILE A 1104 2.49 24.91 37.79
C ILE A 1104 2.57 25.67 39.12
N LEU A 1105 2.35 24.98 40.25
CA LEU A 1105 2.33 25.60 41.58
C LEU A 1105 3.70 26.16 41.97
N VAL A 1106 4.78 25.39 41.75
CA VAL A 1106 6.16 25.83 42.02
C VAL A 1106 6.47 27.09 41.22
N ARG A 1107 6.06 27.17 39.95
CA ARG A 1107 6.29 28.34 39.12
C ARG A 1107 5.53 29.58 39.60
N LEU A 1108 4.29 29.42 40.06
CA LEU A 1108 3.44 30.50 40.56
C LEU A 1108 3.84 31.00 41.95
N LEU A 1109 4.36 30.11 42.81
CA LEU A 1109 4.53 30.38 44.25
C LEU A 1109 5.99 30.54 44.68
N VAL A 1110 6.92 29.82 44.05
CA VAL A 1110 8.33 29.76 44.46
C VAL A 1110 9.21 30.58 43.50
N ASP A 1111 9.09 30.34 42.19
CA ASP A 1111 9.98 30.93 41.19
C ASP A 1111 9.50 32.31 40.66
N GLY A 1112 8.57 32.99 41.35
CA GLY A 1112 7.95 34.27 40.91
C GLY A 1112 8.50 35.51 41.63
N ASP A 1113 8.72 36.61 40.90
CA ASP A 1113 9.51 37.74 41.42
C ASP A 1113 8.74 38.81 42.23
N ARG A 1114 7.44 39.07 41.99
CA ARG A 1114 6.74 40.26 42.59
C ARG A 1114 5.28 40.09 43.08
N HIS A 1115 4.57 39.00 42.78
CA HIS A 1115 3.13 38.84 43.11
C HIS A 1115 2.72 37.46 43.70
N THR A 1116 3.68 36.67 44.19
CA THR A 1116 3.48 35.31 44.70
C THR A 1116 2.53 35.22 45.91
N CYS A 1117 2.52 36.24 46.79
CA CYS A 1117 1.62 36.29 47.95
C CYS A 1117 0.14 36.35 47.57
N ARG A 1118 -0.20 37.03 46.46
CA ARG A 1118 -1.60 37.11 45.98
C ARG A 1118 -2.04 35.82 45.29
N ALA A 1119 -1.14 35.16 44.56
CA ALA A 1119 -1.42 33.84 44.01
C ALA A 1119 -1.65 32.80 45.12
N ALA A 1120 -0.87 32.86 46.19
CA ALA A 1120 -1.12 32.08 47.40
C ALA A 1120 -2.49 32.40 48.02
N CYS A 1121 -2.87 33.68 48.13
CA CYS A 1121 -4.19 34.06 48.62
C CYS A 1121 -5.33 33.47 47.78
N VAL A 1122 -5.24 33.52 46.45
CA VAL A 1122 -6.26 32.94 45.55
C VAL A 1122 -6.36 31.43 45.74
N LEU A 1123 -5.22 30.72 45.81
CA LEU A 1123 -5.19 29.28 46.06
C LEU A 1123 -5.76 28.90 47.44
N LEU A 1124 -5.39 29.65 48.49
CA LEU A 1124 -5.83 29.42 49.87
C LEU A 1124 -7.29 29.81 50.10
N SER A 1125 -7.84 30.74 49.31
CA SER A 1125 -9.25 31.16 49.39
C SER A 1125 -10.23 30.14 48.79
N ASP A 1126 -9.71 29.15 48.06
CA ASP A 1126 -10.52 28.11 47.44
C ASP A 1126 -10.91 27.05 48.49
N PRO A 1127 -12.21 26.74 48.65
CA PRO A 1127 -12.67 25.81 49.68
C PRO A 1127 -12.21 24.36 49.47
N CYS A 1128 -11.79 24.01 48.24
CA CYS A 1128 -11.22 22.71 47.95
C CYS A 1128 -9.72 22.67 48.27
N PHE A 1129 -9.06 23.75 48.70
CA PHE A 1129 -7.64 23.68 49.00
C PHE A 1129 -7.34 22.88 50.28
N GLN A 1130 -6.53 21.84 50.17
CA GLN A 1130 -6.04 21.07 51.32
C GLN A 1130 -4.52 21.02 51.32
N LEU A 1131 -3.90 21.51 52.40
CA LEU A 1131 -2.43 21.53 52.54
C LEU A 1131 -1.83 20.11 52.57
N HIS A 1132 -2.59 19.13 53.06
CA HIS A 1132 -2.18 17.72 53.11
C HIS A 1132 -2.02 17.08 51.72
N SER A 1133 -2.83 17.49 50.73
CA SER A 1133 -2.74 16.99 49.36
C SER A 1133 -1.37 17.27 48.72
N ILE A 1134 -0.70 18.37 49.13
CA ILE A 1134 0.65 18.72 48.67
C ILE A 1134 1.73 17.94 49.46
N GLN A 1135 1.47 17.56 50.72
CA GLN A 1135 2.39 16.74 51.52
C GLN A 1135 2.52 15.31 50.98
N HIS A 1136 1.48 14.78 50.35
CA HIS A 1136 1.50 13.48 49.67
C HIS A 1136 2.60 13.39 48.58
N LEU A 1137 2.97 14.53 47.99
CA LEU A 1137 4.06 14.62 47.00
C LEU A 1137 5.45 14.37 47.62
N LEU A 1138 5.64 14.70 48.91
CA LEU A 1138 6.90 14.51 49.63
C LEU A 1138 7.10 13.09 50.15
N SER A 1139 6.01 12.36 50.43
CA SER A 1139 6.05 10.93 50.81
C SER A 1139 6.33 10.00 49.63
N SER A 1140 6.35 10.56 48.42
CA SER A 1140 6.41 9.82 47.19
C SER A 1140 7.86 9.76 46.67
N ASP A 1141 8.36 8.56 46.34
CA ASP A 1141 9.75 8.29 45.90
C ASP A 1141 10.05 8.81 44.48
N TYR A 1142 9.23 9.73 43.97
CA TYR A 1142 9.09 9.98 42.54
C TYR A 1142 9.91 11.15 41.98
N ILE A 1143 10.34 12.11 42.81
CA ILE A 1143 10.96 13.39 42.39
C ILE A 1143 12.45 13.46 42.74
N SER A 1144 13.23 14.24 41.98
CA SER A 1144 14.66 14.44 42.26
C SER A 1144 14.91 15.23 43.55
N VAL A 1145 16.14 15.17 44.07
CA VAL A 1145 16.53 15.91 45.30
C VAL A 1145 16.32 17.42 45.13
N GLU A 1146 16.63 17.97 43.96
CA GLU A 1146 16.42 19.40 43.65
C GLU A 1146 14.92 19.76 43.66
N GLU A 1147 14.09 18.92 43.06
CA GLU A 1147 12.64 19.11 42.99
C GLU A 1147 11.98 18.99 44.36
N LYS A 1148 12.46 18.06 45.19
CA LYS A 1148 12.01 17.89 46.57
C LYS A 1148 12.24 19.15 47.39
N LEU A 1149 13.41 19.78 47.26
CA LEU A 1149 13.71 21.06 47.93
C LEU A 1149 12.75 22.18 47.49
N LYS A 1150 12.38 22.22 46.21
CA LYS A 1150 11.40 23.20 45.71
C LYS A 1150 10.00 22.97 46.28
N VAL A 1151 9.56 21.72 46.41
CA VAL A 1151 8.27 21.37 47.04
C VAL A 1151 8.28 21.70 48.54
N GLU A 1152 9.37 21.42 49.24
CA GLU A 1152 9.55 21.80 50.66
C GLU A 1152 9.48 23.32 50.85
N SER A 1153 10.14 24.09 49.96
CA SER A 1153 10.08 25.56 49.95
C SER A 1153 8.65 26.07 49.70
N MET A 1154 7.94 25.47 48.73
CA MET A 1154 6.54 25.80 48.43
C MET A 1154 5.62 25.54 49.63
N LEU A 1155 5.78 24.39 50.30
CA LEU A 1155 5.01 24.04 51.49
C LEU A 1155 5.28 24.99 52.66
N ALA A 1156 6.55 25.34 52.90
CA ALA A 1156 6.92 26.30 53.92
C ALA A 1156 6.34 27.69 53.65
N PHE A 1157 6.27 28.10 52.37
CA PHE A 1157 5.65 29.36 51.95
C PHE A 1157 4.13 29.33 52.15
N LEU A 1158 3.43 28.31 51.65
CA LEU A 1158 1.98 28.17 51.78
C LEU A 1158 1.53 28.05 53.24
N THR A 1159 2.29 27.33 54.08
CA THR A 1159 2.01 27.22 55.52
C THR A 1159 2.07 28.59 56.20
N ARG A 1160 3.06 29.41 55.84
CA ARG A 1160 3.24 30.76 56.38
C ARG A 1160 2.12 31.70 55.94
N GLU A 1161 1.73 31.66 54.67
CA GLU A 1161 0.63 32.48 54.15
C GLU A 1161 -0.74 32.02 54.69
N SER A 1162 -0.95 30.71 54.88
CA SER A 1162 -2.14 30.17 55.54
C SER A 1162 -2.25 30.63 57.00
N GLN A 1163 -1.15 30.63 57.76
CA GLN A 1163 -1.11 31.17 59.12
C GLN A 1163 -1.40 32.69 59.15
N LYS A 1164 -0.90 33.45 58.16
CA LYS A 1164 -1.20 34.89 58.01
C LYS A 1164 -2.67 35.15 57.67
N ALA A 1165 -3.27 34.34 56.80
CA ALA A 1165 -4.70 34.42 56.47
C ALA A 1165 -5.57 34.03 57.68
N ALA A 1166 -5.19 33.00 58.43
CA ALA A 1166 -5.90 32.58 59.64
C ALA A 1166 -5.85 33.64 60.76
N THR A 1167 -4.79 34.46 60.80
CA THR A 1167 -4.66 35.57 61.76
C THR A 1167 -5.34 36.86 61.30
N SER A 1168 -5.67 37.01 60.01
CA SER A 1168 -6.44 38.15 59.48
C SER A 1168 -7.96 37.94 59.42
N THR A 1169 -8.43 36.71 59.65
CA THR A 1169 -9.86 36.37 59.57
C THR A 1169 -10.50 36.47 60.96
N GLN A 1170 -11.22 37.57 61.25
CA GLN A 1170 -12.16 37.57 62.38
C GLN A 1170 -13.34 36.65 62.03
N PRO A 1171 -13.91 35.90 63.00
CA PRO A 1171 -15.12 35.13 62.75
C PRO A 1171 -16.26 36.11 62.42
N ALA A 1172 -16.66 36.15 61.15
CA ALA A 1172 -17.88 36.84 60.75
C ALA A 1172 -19.08 36.10 61.35
N SER A 1173 -20.05 36.85 61.88
CA SER A 1173 -21.36 36.34 62.27
C SER A 1173 -21.98 35.56 61.09
N GLU A 1174 -22.70 34.45 61.34
CA GLU A 1174 -23.39 33.69 60.28
C GLU A 1174 -24.32 34.58 59.44
N ASP A 1175 -24.84 35.67 60.03
CA ASP A 1175 -25.72 36.65 59.37
C ASP A 1175 -24.99 37.56 58.36
N ASP A 1176 -23.66 37.69 58.44
CA ASP A 1176 -22.87 38.53 57.55
C ASP A 1176 -22.29 37.75 56.35
N LEU A 1177 -22.49 36.43 56.30
CA LEU A 1177 -21.97 35.58 55.24
C LEU A 1177 -22.81 35.67 53.96
N CYS A 1178 -22.13 35.60 52.82
CA CYS A 1178 -22.74 35.64 51.52
C CYS A 1178 -23.67 34.42 51.32
N PRO A 1179 -24.95 34.63 50.98
CA PRO A 1179 -25.90 33.52 50.80
C PRO A 1179 -25.68 32.66 49.54
N ILE A 1180 -24.73 33.03 48.67
CA ILE A 1180 -24.35 32.24 47.48
C ILE A 1180 -23.22 31.25 47.82
N CYS A 1181 -22.17 31.71 48.48
CA CYS A 1181 -20.96 30.91 48.73
C CYS A 1181 -20.77 30.49 50.20
N TYR A 1182 -21.55 31.07 51.13
CA TYR A 1182 -21.48 30.86 52.58
C TYR A 1182 -20.07 31.00 53.20
N ALA A 1183 -19.13 31.63 52.48
CA ALA A 1183 -17.71 31.62 52.83
C ALA A 1183 -17.11 33.02 53.02
N HIS A 1184 -17.71 34.06 52.45
CA HIS A 1184 -17.20 35.43 52.49
C HIS A 1184 -18.29 36.37 52.98
N SER A 1185 -17.91 37.47 53.62
CA SER A 1185 -18.88 38.49 54.03
C SER A 1185 -19.57 39.15 52.84
N ILE A 1186 -20.80 39.60 53.03
CA ILE A 1186 -21.57 40.34 52.04
C ILE A 1186 -20.80 41.63 51.66
N SER A 1187 -20.55 41.81 50.37
CA SER A 1187 -19.75 42.93 49.84
C SER A 1187 -20.35 43.59 48.59
N ALA A 1188 -21.44 43.05 48.03
CA ALA A 1188 -22.03 43.46 46.77
C ALA A 1188 -23.57 43.49 46.85
N VAL A 1189 -24.20 44.48 46.20
CA VAL A 1189 -25.66 44.65 46.09
C VAL A 1189 -26.08 44.73 44.63
N PHE A 1190 -27.14 44.02 44.25
CA PHE A 1190 -27.57 43.92 42.86
C PHE A 1190 -28.65 44.95 42.54
N GLN A 1191 -28.50 45.73 41.47
CA GLN A 1191 -29.54 46.65 40.99
C GLN A 1191 -30.40 46.01 39.90
N PRO A 1192 -31.74 46.19 39.92
CA PRO A 1192 -32.55 46.94 40.91
C PRO A 1192 -33.02 46.10 42.11
N CYS A 1193 -32.81 44.78 42.10
CA CYS A 1193 -33.46 43.85 43.03
C CYS A 1193 -32.93 43.88 44.49
N SER A 1194 -31.88 44.65 44.77
CA SER A 1194 -31.25 44.84 46.09
C SER A 1194 -30.78 43.57 46.81
N HIS A 1195 -30.71 42.43 46.11
CA HIS A 1195 -30.14 41.21 46.67
C HIS A 1195 -28.65 41.39 46.93
N LYS A 1196 -28.18 40.73 47.98
CA LYS A 1196 -26.85 40.89 48.51
C LYS A 1196 -26.02 39.63 48.35
N SER A 1197 -24.75 39.78 48.01
CA SER A 1197 -23.77 38.69 48.03
C SER A 1197 -22.38 39.24 48.30
N CYS A 1198 -21.35 38.39 48.28
CA CYS A 1198 -19.98 38.83 48.10
C CYS A 1198 -19.67 38.95 46.59
N ALA A 1199 -18.42 39.26 46.27
CA ALA A 1199 -17.90 39.30 44.89
C ALA A 1199 -18.10 38.01 44.06
N CYS A 1200 -18.53 36.89 44.66
CA CYS A 1200 -18.84 35.65 43.93
C CYS A 1200 -19.92 35.81 42.85
N ILE A 1201 -20.80 36.81 42.95
CA ILE A 1201 -21.81 37.10 41.93
C ILE A 1201 -21.19 37.40 40.56
N ASN A 1202 -19.98 37.96 40.53
CA ASN A 1202 -19.28 38.26 39.29
C ASN A 1202 -19.07 36.99 38.46
N GLN A 1203 -18.93 35.83 39.09
CA GLN A 1203 -18.76 34.56 38.39
C GLN A 1203 -20.05 34.08 37.71
N HIS A 1204 -21.22 34.35 38.30
CA HIS A 1204 -22.53 34.05 37.70
C HIS A 1204 -22.84 35.03 36.55
N LEU A 1205 -22.56 36.32 36.75
CA LEU A 1205 -22.79 37.38 35.75
C LEU A 1205 -21.97 37.22 34.46
N MET A 1206 -20.91 36.41 34.48
CA MET A 1206 -20.17 36.06 33.26
C MET A 1206 -20.97 35.18 32.29
N ASN A 1207 -21.90 34.36 32.82
CA ASN A 1207 -22.67 33.40 32.02
C ASN A 1207 -24.16 33.78 31.94
N ASN A 1208 -24.69 34.46 32.95
CA ASN A 1208 -26.10 34.81 33.02
C ASN A 1208 -26.27 36.17 33.72
N LYS A 1209 -26.96 37.10 33.05
CA LYS A 1209 -27.20 38.46 33.57
C LYS A 1209 -28.34 38.55 34.58
N ASP A 1210 -29.04 37.45 34.86
CA ASP A 1210 -30.17 37.44 35.79
C ASP A 1210 -29.73 37.21 37.24
N CYS A 1211 -30.42 37.86 38.17
CA CYS A 1211 -30.18 37.70 39.59
C CYS A 1211 -30.32 36.25 40.03
N PHE A 1212 -29.33 35.75 40.76
CA PHE A 1212 -29.32 34.39 41.28
C PHE A 1212 -30.59 34.04 42.08
N PHE A 1213 -31.09 34.99 42.88
CA PHE A 1213 -32.20 34.79 43.82
C PHE A 1213 -33.59 34.98 43.19
N CYS A 1214 -33.79 36.09 42.47
CA CYS A 1214 -35.11 36.47 41.94
C CYS A 1214 -35.23 36.42 40.42
N LYS A 1215 -34.16 36.05 39.71
CA LYS A 1215 -34.09 36.00 38.24
C LYS A 1215 -34.34 37.32 37.52
N ALA A 1216 -34.40 38.46 38.22
CA ALA A 1216 -34.46 39.78 37.59
C ALA A 1216 -33.11 40.14 36.96
N THR A 1217 -33.11 40.67 35.74
CA THR A 1217 -31.87 41.06 35.04
C THR A 1217 -31.12 42.15 35.83
N ILE A 1218 -29.86 41.87 36.15
CA ILE A 1218 -28.98 42.76 36.91
C ILE A 1218 -28.41 43.81 35.97
N THR A 1219 -28.68 45.09 36.25
CA THR A 1219 -28.17 46.22 35.46
C THR A 1219 -26.86 46.79 35.98
N ALA A 1220 -26.61 46.66 37.29
CA ALA A 1220 -25.38 47.08 37.96
C ALA A 1220 -25.17 46.29 39.26
N VAL A 1221 -23.92 46.20 39.72
CA VAL A 1221 -23.55 45.65 41.03
C VAL A 1221 -22.75 46.71 41.78
N ASP A 1222 -23.27 47.13 42.93
CA ASP A 1222 -22.67 48.16 43.77
C ASP A 1222 -21.94 47.54 44.96
N ASP A 1223 -20.85 48.17 45.42
CA ASP A 1223 -20.13 47.74 46.63
C ASP A 1223 -20.97 48.02 47.88
N TYR A 1224 -21.25 46.99 48.68
CA TYR A 1224 -21.99 47.10 49.94
C TYR A 1224 -21.23 47.89 51.03
N CYS A 1225 -19.90 47.97 50.92
CA CYS A 1225 -19.01 48.57 51.92
C CYS A 1225 -18.70 50.08 51.72
N LYS A 1226 -19.41 50.79 50.84
CA LYS A 1226 -19.37 52.26 50.79
C LYS A 1226 -20.77 52.82 51.05
N PRO A 1227 -20.95 53.72 52.05
CA PRO A 1227 -22.21 54.41 52.25
C PRO A 1227 -22.55 55.34 51.09
#